data_AF-R4UJZ8-F1
#
_entry.id   AF-R4UJZ8-F1
#
_cell.length_a   1.000
_cell.length_b   1.000
_cell.length_c   1.000
_cell.angle_alpha   90.00
_cell.angle_beta   90.00
_cell.angle_gamma   90.00
#
_symmetry.space_group_name_H-M   'P 1'
#
loop_
_entity.id
_entity.type
_entity.pdbx_description
1 polymer ?
#
loop_
_entity_poly.entity_id
_entity_poly.type
_entity_poly.pdbx_seq_one_letter_code
_entity_poly.pdbx_strand_id
1 'polypeptide(L)'
;MKLLSLRNWIQFLLVGIIVPPFVMTVISCTRYGASGNNNSSSEYVDKYNFQYGCSENNIAVDDNNFFHTFYGDAKFNYSAYNLNENNSPVFYGNRDNLFRCSNDNPTLTAWKNEHTNIQLILLNKQELNNYQDLSLSVESVDDEKGITADPVFLTYIKSFPKTAAQNHTIYPGSQYIPDAFGEKTLAKMDFNVQPVWISLFVNQKASTGIHKMKLTLKFSYNDTPQVINRPFEVNVKNYLLDTDDSSSPMNERFGFSATSFPSNPMSYINLDQSDEDILPVDEKDDAPTIGPIPNNMPYYLRAEKRPYLLAHLKALRASNNFYLYGPGWNHQLIQWTGKLKKSGWSDEKYDDYISKEDLNKVLKDQDWEWTFDFNAFDEYLRVVAQLGFTEFLFSAMAPGTFTFFYLKGDDAKQGVQTTFPVELIRSNDGRPGKNFDAYLDFLHSKFIKALSDHWNKIRDLPEFKTPSGEQIHLAESFDEISHEAVKATMDNVKKNDQYGLIDSSVFAGWRFHYDPFNEDDIQNIFLNQYDEIILQYREVVEQFDNLNIYKLRSNIIRRQSLGHTTMLYTSWNNFPAAYLQSDNSEQVWGPLMAFKVGANGYVRWSYDLYDKDYYALREMAGKFESGDDNLVYVGDINGPRYSTRFKSYVEGVQAIHKLKTLMKLYPEEQFNLNRALNGIGFASSTTRDNKYKWYPNKYQLSDIIFEQPGLQYHKTIGEQVYELIYYLNSF
;
A
#
# COMPACT_ATOMS: atom_id res chain seq x y z
N MET A 1 55.68 -33.00 5.35
CA MET A 1 55.80 -31.83 6.24
C MET A 1 55.66 -30.56 5.41
N LYS A 2 54.44 -30.00 5.32
CA LYS A 2 54.18 -28.61 4.93
C LYS A 2 53.15 -28.10 5.93
N LEU A 3 53.57 -27.14 6.74
CA LEU A 3 52.76 -26.52 7.78
C LEU A 3 51.59 -25.78 7.14
N LEU A 4 50.38 -26.27 7.36
CA LEU A 4 49.16 -25.50 7.18
C LEU A 4 49.13 -24.39 8.23
N SER A 5 49.00 -23.14 7.78
CA SER A 5 49.09 -21.96 8.64
C SER A 5 47.95 -21.92 9.66
N LEU A 6 48.28 -21.49 10.88
CA LEU A 6 47.40 -21.28 12.04
C LEU A 6 46.14 -20.43 11.72
N ARG A 7 46.17 -19.67 10.62
CA ARG A 7 45.08 -18.80 10.15
C ARG A 7 43.84 -19.58 9.68
N ASN A 8 44.01 -20.79 9.14
CA ASN A 8 42.89 -21.60 8.67
C ASN A 8 42.15 -22.33 9.83
N TRP A 9 42.83 -22.56 10.95
CA TRP A 9 42.20 -23.10 12.16
C TRP A 9 41.37 -22.05 12.89
N ILE A 10 41.81 -20.78 12.88
CA ILE A 10 41.09 -19.67 13.51
C ILE A 10 39.78 -19.35 12.76
N GLN A 11 39.74 -19.47 11.43
CA GLN A 11 38.48 -19.33 10.67
C GLN A 11 37.48 -20.47 10.90
N PHE A 12 37.93 -21.69 11.20
CA PHE A 12 37.04 -22.79 11.58
C PHE A 12 36.58 -22.72 13.04
N LEU A 13 37.38 -22.16 13.95
CA LEU A 13 37.02 -21.99 15.36
C LEU A 13 36.17 -20.72 15.64
N LEU A 14 36.26 -19.67 14.82
CA LEU A 14 35.41 -18.46 14.96
C LEU A 14 33.99 -18.60 14.42
N VAL A 15 33.69 -19.69 13.70
CA VAL A 15 32.32 -20.02 13.26
C VAL A 15 31.60 -20.91 14.29
N GLY A 16 32.28 -21.34 15.37
CA GLY A 16 31.79 -22.42 16.23
C GLY A 16 31.27 -22.05 17.63
N ILE A 17 31.50 -20.86 18.19
CA ILE A 17 31.18 -20.57 19.61
C ILE A 17 30.98 -19.03 19.70
N ILE A 18 29.84 -18.39 19.99
CA ILE A 18 28.76 -18.60 20.97
C ILE A 18 27.46 -18.07 20.34
N VAL A 19 26.59 -18.96 19.88
CA VAL A 19 25.14 -18.68 19.81
C VAL A 19 24.52 -19.79 20.64
N PRO A 20 23.92 -19.50 21.81
CA PRO A 20 23.20 -20.53 22.55
C PRO A 20 22.12 -21.09 21.60
N PRO A 21 21.92 -22.42 21.54
CA PRO A 21 20.89 -23.01 20.70
C PRO A 21 19.51 -22.62 21.27
N PHE A 22 19.01 -21.46 20.86
CA PHE A 22 17.64 -21.04 21.08
C PHE A 22 16.77 -21.77 20.05
N VAL A 23 16.28 -22.93 20.49
CA VAL A 23 15.28 -23.76 19.82
C VAL A 23 13.93 -23.40 20.47
N MET A 24 13.01 -22.79 19.70
CA MET A 24 11.53 -22.71 19.83
C MET A 24 11.06 -21.42 19.11
N THR A 25 10.00 -21.33 18.29
CA THR A 25 8.96 -22.23 17.77
C THR A 25 8.33 -21.43 16.62
N VAL A 26 8.73 -21.70 15.39
CA VAL A 26 7.86 -21.45 14.22
C VAL A 26 7.11 -22.75 14.00
N ILE A 27 5.93 -22.70 13.40
CA ILE A 27 5.36 -23.88 12.71
C ILE A 27 6.22 -24.20 11.46
N SER A 28 7.48 -24.51 11.71
CA SER A 28 8.40 -25.22 10.84
C SER A 28 8.93 -26.35 11.70
N CYS A 29 8.25 -27.49 11.66
CA CYS A 29 8.87 -28.68 12.19
C CYS A 29 10.20 -28.93 11.45
N THR A 30 11.22 -29.18 12.29
CA THR A 30 12.48 -29.90 12.05
C THR A 30 13.59 -29.25 11.21
N ARG A 31 14.59 -28.71 11.93
CA ARG A 31 16.01 -28.95 11.63
C ARG A 31 16.53 -30.03 12.58
N TYR A 32 16.87 -31.22 12.07
CA TYR A 32 18.09 -31.96 12.45
C TYR A 32 18.37 -33.14 11.52
N GLY A 33 19.61 -33.23 10.99
CA GLY A 33 20.27 -34.49 10.66
C GLY A 33 20.14 -35.06 9.25
N ALA A 34 20.85 -34.48 8.27
CA ALA A 34 21.25 -35.24 7.08
C ALA A 34 22.34 -36.23 7.46
N SER A 35 22.00 -37.51 7.59
CA SER A 35 22.94 -38.59 7.33
C SER A 35 22.42 -39.43 6.18
N GLY A 36 23.18 -39.45 5.08
CA GLY A 36 23.14 -40.54 4.11
C GLY A 36 22.49 -40.22 2.76
N ASN A 37 23.37 -40.11 1.77
CA ASN A 37 23.19 -40.47 0.35
C ASN A 37 22.37 -39.55 -0.57
N ASN A 38 23.13 -38.72 -1.29
CA ASN A 38 23.08 -38.49 -2.75
C ASN A 38 21.81 -38.98 -3.48
N ASN A 39 20.81 -38.11 -3.54
CA ASN A 39 19.93 -37.87 -4.70
C ASN A 39 19.08 -36.61 -4.39
N SER A 40 19.64 -35.42 -4.63
CA SER A 40 19.06 -34.14 -4.21
C SER A 40 18.11 -33.53 -5.24
N SER A 41 16.97 -34.18 -5.52
CA SER A 41 15.95 -33.61 -6.42
C SER A 41 14.50 -33.83 -6.00
N SER A 42 14.22 -34.04 -4.71
CA SER A 42 12.84 -34.05 -4.18
C SER A 42 12.86 -33.76 -2.69
N GLU A 43 12.17 -32.69 -2.25
CA GLU A 43 11.51 -32.53 -0.92
C GLU A 43 11.24 -31.06 -0.50
N TYR A 44 11.71 -30.07 -1.25
CA TYR A 44 11.54 -28.64 -0.85
C TYR A 44 10.19 -28.01 -1.24
N VAL A 45 9.35 -28.69 -2.03
CA VAL A 45 8.20 -28.07 -2.73
C VAL A 45 6.97 -27.86 -1.82
N ASP A 46 6.79 -28.63 -0.75
CA ASP A 46 5.54 -28.63 0.04
C ASP A 46 5.65 -28.04 1.45
N LYS A 47 6.86 -27.80 1.97
CA LYS A 47 7.08 -27.50 3.41
C LYS A 47 6.73 -26.06 3.84
N TYR A 48 6.65 -25.13 2.88
CA TYR A 48 6.48 -23.69 3.16
C TYR A 48 5.25 -23.06 2.50
N ASN A 49 4.42 -23.87 1.82
CA ASN A 49 3.10 -23.42 1.44
C ASN A 49 2.14 -23.73 2.59
N PHE A 50 1.80 -22.72 3.39
CA PHE A 50 1.02 -22.87 4.63
C PHE A 50 -0.38 -23.46 4.39
N GLN A 51 -0.89 -23.41 3.16
CA GLN A 51 -2.13 -24.07 2.76
C GLN A 51 -2.00 -25.61 2.68
N TYR A 52 -0.77 -26.14 2.59
CA TYR A 52 -0.45 -27.56 2.51
C TYR A 52 -0.08 -28.19 3.86
N GLY A 53 -0.05 -27.38 4.93
CA GLY A 53 0.07 -27.83 6.32
C GLY A 53 1.38 -28.52 6.68
N CYS A 54 1.36 -29.25 7.81
CA CYS A 54 2.55 -29.74 8.50
C CYS A 54 2.76 -31.24 8.21
N SER A 55 3.24 -31.57 7.02
CA SER A 55 3.26 -32.94 6.46
C SER A 55 4.04 -33.99 7.27
N GLU A 56 5.09 -33.61 7.99
CA GLU A 56 5.97 -34.53 8.75
C GLU A 56 5.47 -34.88 10.16
N ASN A 57 4.39 -34.25 10.65
CA ASN A 57 3.92 -34.40 12.02
C ASN A 57 2.85 -35.49 12.17
N ASN A 58 2.72 -36.03 13.38
CA ASN A 58 1.51 -36.75 13.77
C ASN A 58 0.32 -35.80 13.83
N ILE A 59 -0.90 -36.34 13.66
CA ILE A 59 -2.14 -35.57 13.88
C ILE A 59 -2.09 -35.00 15.30
N ALA A 60 -2.30 -33.69 15.42
CA ALA A 60 -2.31 -33.03 16.70
C ALA A 60 -3.53 -33.50 17.52
N VAL A 61 -3.34 -33.72 18.81
CA VAL A 61 -4.43 -34.09 19.71
C VAL A 61 -5.09 -32.81 20.20
N ASP A 62 -6.34 -32.58 19.81
CA ASP A 62 -7.09 -31.42 20.29
C ASP A 62 -7.86 -31.72 21.58
N ASP A 63 -8.10 -30.65 22.34
CA ASP A 63 -8.89 -30.64 23.58
C ASP A 63 -10.42 -30.63 23.37
N ASN A 64 -10.88 -30.65 22.10
CA ASN A 64 -12.28 -30.52 21.75
C ASN A 64 -12.64 -31.30 20.47
N ASN A 65 -13.93 -31.55 20.28
CA ASN A 65 -14.46 -32.35 19.18
C ASN A 65 -14.94 -31.52 17.97
N PHE A 66 -14.91 -30.20 18.04
CA PHE A 66 -15.53 -29.30 17.06
C PHE A 66 -14.52 -28.73 16.07
N PHE A 67 -13.39 -28.24 16.59
CA PHE A 67 -12.35 -27.63 15.78
C PHE A 67 -10.99 -28.25 16.08
N HIS A 68 -10.21 -28.41 15.03
CA HIS A 68 -8.75 -28.37 15.16
C HIS A 68 -8.31 -26.92 15.00
N THR A 69 -7.38 -26.49 15.83
CA THR A 69 -6.96 -25.08 15.85
C THR A 69 -5.47 -24.97 16.06
N PHE A 70 -4.84 -24.00 15.40
CA PHE A 70 -3.46 -23.61 15.68
C PHE A 70 -3.27 -22.13 15.37
N TYR A 71 -2.33 -21.47 16.05
CA TYR A 71 -1.97 -20.10 15.74
C TYR A 71 -0.98 -20.02 14.57
N GLY A 72 -1.37 -19.35 13.49
CA GLY A 72 -0.53 -19.03 12.33
C GLY A 72 0.03 -17.61 12.39
N ASP A 73 1.08 -17.35 11.60
CA ASP A 73 1.67 -16.02 11.47
C ASP A 73 0.81 -15.14 10.52
N ALA A 74 0.58 -13.88 10.88
CA ALA A 74 -0.21 -12.93 10.11
C ALA A 74 0.30 -12.68 8.66
N LYS A 75 1.58 -12.97 8.39
CA LYS A 75 2.24 -12.73 7.10
C LYS A 75 1.93 -13.78 6.02
N PHE A 76 1.07 -14.75 6.31
CA PHE A 76 0.72 -15.81 5.37
C PHE A 76 -0.78 -15.99 5.21
N ASN A 77 -1.20 -16.45 4.03
CA ASN A 77 -2.56 -16.87 3.79
C ASN A 77 -2.71 -18.39 4.01
N TYR A 78 -3.58 -18.78 4.95
CA TYR A 78 -3.82 -20.18 5.32
C TYR A 78 -5.04 -20.79 4.63
N SER A 79 -5.85 -19.98 3.94
CA SER A 79 -7.18 -20.41 3.54
C SER A 79 -7.64 -19.80 2.22
N ALA A 80 -7.09 -20.26 1.10
CA ALA A 80 -7.64 -19.94 -0.22
C ALA A 80 -8.60 -21.04 -0.69
N TYR A 81 -9.60 -20.68 -1.50
CA TYR A 81 -10.51 -21.63 -2.13
C TYR A 81 -10.61 -21.39 -3.63
N ASN A 82 -10.47 -22.44 -4.43
CA ASN A 82 -10.72 -22.40 -5.87
C ASN A 82 -12.19 -22.70 -6.17
N LEU A 83 -12.69 -22.25 -7.30
CA LEU A 83 -13.95 -22.78 -7.84
C LEU A 83 -13.73 -24.14 -8.52
N ASN A 84 -14.58 -25.11 -8.20
CA ASN A 84 -14.70 -26.33 -8.99
C ASN A 84 -15.60 -26.13 -10.23
N GLU A 85 -15.78 -27.18 -11.04
CA GLU A 85 -16.61 -27.15 -12.26
C GLU A 85 -18.08 -26.74 -12.02
N ASN A 86 -18.57 -26.89 -10.78
CA ASN A 86 -19.93 -26.52 -10.37
C ASN A 86 -20.00 -25.13 -9.70
N ASN A 87 -18.95 -24.30 -9.83
CA ASN A 87 -18.83 -23.00 -9.16
C ASN A 87 -18.95 -23.05 -7.63
N SER A 88 -18.60 -24.19 -7.01
CA SER A 88 -18.53 -24.30 -5.55
C SER A 88 -17.09 -24.11 -5.06
N PRO A 89 -16.87 -23.41 -3.93
CA PRO A 89 -15.54 -23.23 -3.35
C PRO A 89 -14.98 -24.56 -2.83
N VAL A 90 -13.75 -24.89 -3.23
CA VAL A 90 -12.99 -26.05 -2.77
C VAL A 90 -11.65 -25.55 -2.23
N PHE A 91 -11.30 -26.02 -1.03
CA PHE A 91 -10.09 -25.61 -0.34
C PHE A 91 -8.86 -25.83 -1.24
N TYR A 92 -8.10 -24.77 -1.47
CA TYR A 92 -6.87 -24.80 -2.24
C TYR A 92 -5.71 -25.07 -1.30
N GLY A 93 -5.45 -26.35 -1.06
CA GLY A 93 -4.41 -26.81 -0.15
C GLY A 93 -4.60 -28.26 0.24
N ASN A 94 -3.87 -28.70 1.27
CA ASN A 94 -4.03 -30.03 1.86
C ASN A 94 -4.62 -29.92 3.26
N ARG A 95 -5.95 -30.07 3.34
CA ARG A 95 -6.69 -29.98 4.59
C ARG A 95 -6.27 -31.04 5.62
N ASP A 96 -5.95 -32.25 5.18
CA ASP A 96 -5.57 -33.35 6.08
C ASP A 96 -4.23 -33.07 6.77
N ASN A 97 -3.30 -32.41 6.07
CA ASN A 97 -2.03 -31.99 6.66
C ASN A 97 -2.19 -30.84 7.66
N LEU A 98 -3.23 -30.01 7.54
CA LEU A 98 -3.47 -28.94 8.51
C LEU A 98 -3.85 -29.48 9.89
N PHE A 99 -4.48 -30.66 10.00
CA PHE A 99 -4.72 -31.35 11.28
C PHE A 99 -3.44 -31.79 12.01
N ARG A 100 -2.28 -31.69 11.36
CA ARG A 100 -0.97 -32.02 11.92
C ARG A 100 -0.21 -30.77 12.39
N CYS A 101 -0.75 -29.59 12.14
CA CYS A 101 -0.18 -28.35 12.62
C CYS A 101 -0.50 -28.16 14.09
N SER A 102 0.44 -27.60 14.85
CA SER A 102 0.25 -27.30 16.27
C SER A 102 1.04 -26.06 16.64
N ASN A 103 0.39 -25.16 17.37
CA ASN A 103 0.98 -23.97 17.97
C ASN A 103 -0.09 -23.34 18.87
N ASP A 104 -0.32 -23.95 20.03
CA ASP A 104 -1.53 -23.67 20.82
C ASP A 104 -1.37 -22.55 21.84
N ASN A 105 -0.12 -22.10 22.07
CA ASN A 105 0.20 -21.02 22.99
C ASN A 105 1.46 -20.25 22.54
N PRO A 106 1.42 -19.55 21.40
CA PRO A 106 2.56 -18.77 20.93
C PRO A 106 2.80 -17.54 21.81
N THR A 107 4.05 -17.06 21.82
CA THR A 107 4.41 -15.76 22.39
C THR A 107 4.73 -14.78 21.28
N LEU A 108 3.92 -13.73 21.12
CA LEU A 108 4.27 -12.58 20.28
C LEU A 108 5.24 -11.68 21.04
N THR A 109 6.11 -10.98 20.32
CA THR A 109 6.95 -9.93 20.89
C THR A 109 6.54 -8.59 20.31
N ALA A 110 6.33 -7.60 21.18
CA ALA A 110 5.95 -6.25 20.76
C ALA A 110 6.67 -5.19 21.61
N TRP A 111 6.94 -4.05 21.02
CA TRP A 111 7.39 -2.84 21.68
C TRP A 111 6.18 -2.03 22.14
N LYS A 112 6.41 -1.04 23.00
CA LYS A 112 5.38 -0.06 23.33
C LYS A 112 5.10 0.79 22.09
N ASN A 113 3.83 1.16 21.91
CA ASN A 113 3.28 1.85 20.74
C ASN A 113 3.35 1.05 19.42
N GLU A 114 3.35 -0.28 19.49
CA GLU A 114 3.36 -1.16 18.32
C GLU A 114 2.00 -1.81 18.05
N HIS A 115 1.64 -1.89 16.77
CA HIS A 115 0.61 -2.78 16.26
C HIS A 115 1.23 -4.12 15.84
N THR A 116 0.72 -5.24 16.35
CA THR A 116 1.16 -6.58 15.93
C THR A 116 -0.04 -7.47 15.65
N ASN A 117 0.14 -8.48 14.81
CA ASN A 117 -0.95 -9.33 14.35
C ASN A 117 -0.59 -10.82 14.50
N ILE A 118 -1.61 -11.65 14.72
CA ILE A 118 -1.53 -13.11 14.65
C ILE A 118 -2.84 -13.67 14.12
N GLN A 119 -2.82 -14.88 13.58
CA GLN A 119 -4.02 -15.57 13.12
C GLN A 119 -4.27 -16.82 13.96
N LEU A 120 -5.52 -17.09 14.34
CA LEU A 120 -5.96 -18.40 14.78
C LEU A 120 -6.66 -19.08 13.60
N ILE A 121 -6.20 -20.26 13.19
CA ILE A 121 -6.81 -21.00 12.09
C ILE A 121 -7.82 -21.99 12.69
N LEU A 122 -9.08 -21.89 12.26
CA LEU A 122 -10.15 -22.79 12.67
C LEU A 122 -10.42 -23.83 11.58
N LEU A 123 -10.19 -25.11 11.88
CA LEU A 123 -10.53 -26.22 11.01
C LEU A 123 -11.70 -26.99 11.60
N ASN A 124 -12.85 -26.99 10.93
CA ASN A 124 -14.01 -27.75 11.42
C ASN A 124 -13.72 -29.25 11.43
N LYS A 125 -14.20 -29.97 12.44
CA LYS A 125 -14.19 -31.44 12.49
C LYS A 125 -15.56 -32.05 12.21
N GLN A 126 -16.58 -31.21 12.29
CA GLN A 126 -17.99 -31.56 12.19
C GLN A 126 -18.63 -30.84 11.01
N GLU A 127 -19.86 -31.24 10.66
CA GLU A 127 -20.67 -30.64 9.61
C GLU A 127 -20.88 -29.14 9.84
N LEU A 128 -20.62 -28.32 8.81
CA LEU A 128 -20.66 -26.85 8.88
C LEU A 128 -22.05 -26.30 9.25
N ASN A 129 -23.12 -26.93 8.76
CA ASN A 129 -24.50 -26.46 8.94
C ASN A 129 -24.97 -26.49 10.41
N ASN A 130 -24.24 -27.19 11.28
CA ASN A 130 -24.61 -27.33 12.68
C ASN A 130 -24.05 -26.20 13.55
N TYR A 131 -23.10 -25.40 13.02
CA TYR A 131 -22.52 -24.26 13.72
C TYR A 131 -23.36 -23.00 13.53
N GLN A 132 -23.68 -22.32 14.63
CA GLN A 132 -24.42 -21.06 14.62
C GLN A 132 -23.79 -20.06 15.61
N ASP A 133 -23.93 -18.76 15.31
CA ASP A 133 -23.58 -17.65 16.20
C ASP A 133 -22.16 -17.71 16.77
N LEU A 134 -21.17 -17.99 15.91
CA LEU A 134 -19.77 -18.03 16.30
C LEU A 134 -19.32 -16.60 16.65
N SER A 135 -18.85 -16.37 17.87
CA SER A 135 -18.42 -15.06 18.35
C SER A 135 -17.06 -15.11 19.02
N LEU A 136 -16.29 -14.03 18.84
CA LEU A 136 -14.92 -13.90 19.30
C LEU A 136 -14.78 -12.83 20.37
N SER A 137 -13.97 -13.13 21.39
CA SER A 137 -13.46 -12.13 22.32
C SER A 137 -12.03 -12.46 22.70
N VAL A 138 -11.21 -11.44 22.94
CA VAL A 138 -9.87 -11.59 23.51
C VAL A 138 -9.82 -10.77 24.79
N GLU A 139 -9.29 -11.38 25.85
CA GLU A 139 -9.08 -10.72 27.14
C GLU A 139 -7.65 -10.96 27.65
N SER A 140 -7.14 -10.01 28.43
CA SER A 140 -5.94 -10.24 29.22
C SER A 140 -6.30 -11.08 30.45
N VAL A 141 -5.55 -12.14 30.70
CA VAL A 141 -5.72 -13.00 31.88
C VAL A 141 -5.15 -12.32 33.14
N ASP A 142 -4.17 -11.45 32.95
CA ASP A 142 -3.46 -10.75 34.02
C ASP A 142 -4.00 -9.31 34.25
N ASP A 143 -5.18 -8.99 33.71
CA ASP A 143 -5.83 -7.66 33.75
C ASP A 143 -4.97 -6.51 33.17
N GLU A 144 -4.06 -6.80 32.23
CA GLU A 144 -3.26 -5.78 31.54
C GLU A 144 -4.15 -4.94 30.60
N LYS A 145 -4.22 -3.63 30.89
CA LYS A 145 -5.04 -2.65 30.14
C LYS A 145 -4.25 -1.91 29.06
N GLY A 146 -2.93 -2.07 29.05
CA GLY A 146 -2.01 -1.52 28.08
C GLY A 146 -2.07 -2.21 26.71
N ILE A 147 -2.68 -3.38 26.62
CA ILE A 147 -2.78 -4.19 25.40
C ILE A 147 -4.25 -4.26 24.99
N THR A 148 -4.59 -3.69 23.84
CA THR A 148 -5.93 -3.82 23.25
C THR A 148 -5.90 -4.84 22.13
N ALA A 149 -6.88 -5.73 22.10
CA ALA A 149 -7.02 -6.78 21.10
C ALA A 149 -8.33 -6.64 20.33
N ASP A 150 -8.27 -6.84 19.02
CA ASP A 150 -9.42 -6.80 18.13
C ASP A 150 -9.45 -8.06 17.26
N PRO A 151 -10.16 -9.12 17.72
CA PRO A 151 -10.32 -10.35 16.96
C PRO A 151 -11.48 -10.22 15.96
N VAL A 152 -11.27 -10.62 14.71
CA VAL A 152 -12.29 -10.66 13.67
C VAL A 152 -12.19 -11.94 12.85
N PHE A 153 -13.32 -12.41 12.33
CA PHE A 153 -13.29 -13.41 11.27
C PHE A 153 -12.87 -12.73 9.97
N LEU A 154 -11.88 -13.28 9.26
CA LEU A 154 -11.56 -12.76 7.94
C LEU A 154 -12.68 -13.09 6.96
N THR A 155 -13.10 -12.06 6.22
CA THR A 155 -14.08 -12.17 5.16
C THR A 155 -13.40 -12.59 3.87
N TYR A 156 -14.00 -13.59 3.22
CA TYR A 156 -13.60 -14.06 1.91
C TYR A 156 -14.10 -13.13 0.82
N ILE A 157 -13.18 -12.66 -0.02
CA ILE A 157 -13.46 -11.89 -1.21
C ILE A 157 -13.12 -12.75 -2.43
N LYS A 158 -14.10 -12.91 -3.32
CA LYS A 158 -13.93 -13.61 -4.58
C LYS A 158 -13.12 -12.75 -5.54
N SER A 159 -11.92 -13.22 -5.86
CA SER A 159 -11.06 -12.72 -6.93
C SER A 159 -11.45 -13.34 -8.27
N PHE A 160 -11.28 -12.58 -9.35
CA PHE A 160 -11.58 -13.04 -10.71
C PHE A 160 -10.30 -13.13 -11.56
N PRO A 161 -10.27 -14.08 -12.50
CA PRO A 161 -9.24 -14.09 -13.54
C PRO A 161 -9.53 -12.95 -14.54
N LYS A 162 -8.51 -12.14 -14.83
CA LYS A 162 -8.57 -10.86 -15.57
C LYS A 162 -9.59 -10.72 -16.71
N THR A 163 -10.07 -9.48 -16.88
CA THR A 163 -10.71 -8.91 -18.09
C THR A 163 -9.71 -8.23 -19.06
N ALA A 164 -8.58 -7.72 -18.57
CA ALA A 164 -7.48 -7.22 -19.42
C ALA A 164 -6.69 -8.39 -20.00
N ALA A 165 -7.34 -9.07 -20.95
CA ALA A 165 -6.88 -10.25 -21.67
C ALA A 165 -5.48 -10.04 -22.26
N GLN A 166 -4.58 -11.00 -21.98
CA GLN A 166 -3.34 -11.39 -22.69
C GLN A 166 -2.14 -11.68 -21.78
N ASN A 167 -2.20 -11.45 -20.46
CA ASN A 167 -1.06 -11.78 -19.60
C ASN A 167 -1.17 -13.20 -19.03
N HIS A 168 -0.32 -14.12 -19.50
CA HIS A 168 -0.36 -15.58 -19.26
C HIS A 168 0.05 -16.01 -17.83
N THR A 169 0.11 -15.06 -16.89
CA THR A 169 1.03 -15.09 -15.76
C THR A 169 0.32 -15.03 -14.41
N ILE A 170 -1.00 -14.82 -14.42
CA ILE A 170 -1.87 -14.80 -13.24
C ILE A 170 -2.69 -16.10 -13.19
N TYR A 171 -3.15 -16.48 -12.00
CA TYR A 171 -4.10 -17.57 -11.87
C TYR A 171 -5.38 -17.28 -12.70
N PRO A 172 -5.77 -18.17 -13.62
CA PRO A 172 -6.82 -17.97 -14.61
C PRO A 172 -8.17 -18.46 -14.09
N GLY A 173 -8.25 -18.96 -12.85
CA GLY A 173 -9.49 -19.29 -12.18
C GLY A 173 -9.92 -18.20 -11.20
N SER A 174 -11.16 -18.27 -10.74
CA SER A 174 -11.62 -17.43 -9.61
C SER A 174 -11.24 -18.11 -8.29
N GLN A 175 -10.89 -17.31 -7.29
CA GLN A 175 -10.56 -17.80 -5.95
C GLN A 175 -11.22 -16.95 -4.88
N TYR A 176 -11.66 -17.57 -3.78
CA TYR A 176 -12.01 -16.85 -2.55
C TYR A 176 -10.79 -16.71 -1.67
N ILE A 177 -10.45 -15.47 -1.34
CA ILE A 177 -9.29 -15.12 -0.52
C ILE A 177 -9.77 -14.38 0.75
N PRO A 178 -9.37 -14.80 1.96
CA PRO A 178 -9.63 -14.09 3.19
C PRO A 178 -8.72 -12.86 3.29
N ASP A 179 -9.26 -11.68 3.04
CA ASP A 179 -8.49 -10.42 3.00
C ASP A 179 -9.12 -9.33 3.88
N ALA A 180 -10.44 -9.14 3.78
CA ALA A 180 -11.12 -8.07 4.51
C ALA A 180 -11.34 -8.44 5.98
N PHE A 181 -11.13 -7.47 6.87
CA PHE A 181 -11.49 -7.60 8.29
C PHE A 181 -13.01 -7.68 8.40
N GLY A 182 -13.53 -8.84 8.76
CA GLY A 182 -14.97 -9.08 8.85
C GLY A 182 -15.55 -8.67 10.20
N GLU A 183 -16.57 -9.42 10.60
CA GLU A 183 -17.29 -9.21 11.84
C GLU A 183 -16.66 -10.01 12.99
N LYS A 184 -17.00 -9.63 14.23
CA LYS A 184 -16.63 -10.40 15.44
C LYS A 184 -17.53 -11.61 15.65
N THR A 185 -18.67 -11.64 14.98
CA THR A 185 -19.66 -12.71 15.03
C THR A 185 -20.01 -13.17 13.62
N LEU A 186 -20.01 -14.48 13.40
CA LEU A 186 -20.55 -15.12 12.21
C LEU A 186 -21.83 -15.85 12.57
N ALA A 187 -22.91 -15.57 11.84
CA ALA A 187 -24.17 -16.31 11.99
C ALA A 187 -23.99 -17.81 11.64
N LYS A 188 -23.15 -18.10 10.65
CA LYS A 188 -22.82 -19.46 10.19
C LYS A 188 -21.40 -19.51 9.63
N MET A 189 -20.86 -20.71 9.48
CA MET A 189 -19.54 -20.95 8.90
C MET A 189 -19.67 -21.54 7.50
N ASP A 190 -19.17 -20.82 6.48
CA ASP A 190 -19.29 -21.22 5.07
C ASP A 190 -18.04 -21.96 4.54
N PHE A 191 -16.91 -21.87 5.24
CA PHE A 191 -15.61 -22.42 4.81
C PHE A 191 -15.04 -23.37 5.86
N ASN A 192 -14.54 -24.53 5.44
CA ASN A 192 -13.99 -25.57 6.31
C ASN A 192 -12.68 -25.18 7.04
N VAL A 193 -11.97 -24.19 6.52
CA VAL A 193 -10.79 -23.57 7.12
C VAL A 193 -11.13 -22.10 7.22
N GLN A 194 -11.20 -21.54 8.43
CA GLN A 194 -11.60 -20.15 8.67
C GLN A 194 -10.51 -19.48 9.51
N PRO A 195 -9.76 -18.52 8.94
CA PRO A 195 -8.85 -17.68 9.70
C PRO A 195 -9.63 -16.69 10.58
N VAL A 196 -9.17 -16.56 11.81
CA VAL A 196 -9.49 -15.46 12.72
C VAL A 196 -8.26 -14.58 12.82
N TRP A 197 -8.39 -13.31 12.44
CA TRP A 197 -7.32 -12.34 12.57
C TRP A 197 -7.40 -11.64 13.93
N ILE A 198 -6.28 -11.50 14.62
CA ILE A 198 -6.20 -10.84 15.91
C ILE A 198 -5.22 -9.68 15.78
N SER A 199 -5.75 -8.45 15.72
CA SER A 199 -4.94 -7.24 15.77
C SER A 199 -4.71 -6.86 17.23
N LEU A 200 -3.45 -6.62 17.60
CA LEU A 200 -3.05 -6.16 18.92
C LEU A 200 -2.44 -4.76 18.79
N PHE A 201 -2.76 -3.87 19.72
CA PHE A 201 -2.05 -2.61 19.91
C PHE A 201 -1.54 -2.55 21.35
N VAL A 202 -0.21 -2.46 21.49
CA VAL A 202 0.47 -2.31 22.77
C VAL A 202 0.72 -0.82 22.98
N ASN A 203 -0.04 -0.17 23.84
CA ASN A 203 0.09 1.26 24.05
C ASN A 203 1.32 1.61 24.92
N GLN A 204 1.65 2.90 25.00
CA GLN A 204 2.84 3.38 25.72
C GLN A 204 2.85 3.08 27.24
N LYS A 205 1.67 2.83 27.83
CA LYS A 205 1.49 2.58 29.27
C LYS A 205 1.51 1.09 29.62
N ALA A 206 1.57 0.19 28.63
CA ALA A 206 1.65 -1.25 28.87
C ALA A 206 2.87 -1.58 29.74
N SER A 207 2.69 -2.48 30.71
CA SER A 207 3.80 -2.91 31.55
C SER A 207 4.72 -3.85 30.77
N THR A 208 6.03 -3.75 31.00
CA THR A 208 7.02 -4.60 30.34
C THR A 208 6.98 -6.01 30.94
N GLY A 209 7.09 -7.02 30.09
CA GLY A 209 7.09 -8.42 30.50
C GLY A 209 6.13 -9.26 29.65
N ILE A 210 5.95 -10.52 30.07
CA ILE A 210 5.06 -11.47 29.39
C ILE A 210 3.66 -11.32 29.99
N HIS A 211 2.69 -11.06 29.12
CA HIS A 211 1.27 -10.97 29.44
C HIS A 211 0.51 -12.11 28.83
N LYS A 212 -0.30 -12.79 29.64
CA LYS A 212 -1.15 -13.88 29.18
C LYS A 212 -2.44 -13.33 28.61
N MET A 213 -2.77 -13.80 27.42
CA MET A 213 -3.98 -13.45 26.70
C MET A 213 -4.79 -14.72 26.45
N LYS A 214 -6.11 -14.55 26.31
CA LYS A 214 -7.01 -15.65 26.01
C LYS A 214 -8.00 -15.22 24.94
N LEU A 215 -7.99 -15.91 23.81
CA LEU A 215 -9.07 -15.86 22.84
C LEU A 215 -10.16 -16.84 23.27
N THR A 216 -11.40 -16.36 23.32
CA THR A 216 -12.58 -17.17 23.56
C THR A 216 -13.44 -17.18 22.29
N LEU A 217 -13.69 -18.38 21.78
CA LEU A 217 -14.66 -18.66 20.71
C LEU A 217 -15.91 -19.25 21.35
N LYS A 218 -17.04 -18.55 21.25
CA LYS A 218 -18.36 -19.06 21.66
C LYS A 218 -19.18 -19.35 20.42
N PHE A 219 -19.94 -20.44 20.42
CA PHE A 219 -20.83 -20.78 19.32
C PHE A 219 -21.93 -21.73 19.81
N SER A 220 -22.96 -21.93 19.01
CA SER A 220 -23.94 -22.99 19.21
C SER A 220 -23.66 -24.12 18.22
N TYR A 221 -23.70 -25.37 18.70
CA TYR A 221 -23.65 -26.56 17.85
C TYR A 221 -24.89 -27.41 18.09
N ASN A 222 -25.75 -27.56 17.07
CA ASN A 222 -27.08 -28.18 17.22
C ASN A 222 -27.83 -27.61 18.43
N ASP A 223 -27.96 -26.28 18.48
CA ASP A 223 -28.63 -25.52 19.55
C ASP A 223 -27.99 -25.67 20.95
N THR A 224 -26.81 -26.30 21.04
CA THR A 224 -26.09 -26.48 22.30
C THR A 224 -24.91 -25.52 22.37
N PRO A 225 -24.87 -24.59 23.34
CA PRO A 225 -23.76 -23.66 23.51
C PRO A 225 -22.43 -24.37 23.76
N GLN A 226 -21.40 -23.94 23.05
CA GLN A 226 -20.02 -24.39 23.14
C GLN A 226 -19.10 -23.19 23.39
N VAL A 227 -18.00 -23.46 24.10
CA VAL A 227 -16.96 -22.47 24.36
C VAL A 227 -15.61 -23.13 24.21
N ILE A 228 -14.74 -22.52 23.41
CA ILE A 228 -13.35 -22.93 23.24
C ILE A 228 -12.45 -21.76 23.64
N ASN A 229 -11.44 -22.03 24.45
CA ASN A 229 -10.46 -21.04 24.88
C ASN A 229 -9.10 -21.38 24.29
N ARG A 230 -8.40 -20.37 23.75
CA ARG A 230 -7.06 -20.50 23.20
C ARG A 230 -6.12 -19.47 23.84
N PRO A 231 -5.10 -19.92 24.60
CA PRO A 231 -4.15 -19.01 25.20
C PRO A 231 -3.13 -18.54 24.17
N PHE A 232 -2.59 -17.36 24.38
CA PHE A 232 -1.37 -16.90 23.74
C PHE A 232 -0.72 -15.85 24.65
N GLU A 233 0.52 -15.49 24.38
CA GLU A 233 1.27 -14.54 25.20
C GLU A 233 1.75 -13.35 24.37
N VAL A 234 1.89 -12.20 25.03
CA VAL A 234 2.52 -11.00 24.46
C VAL A 234 3.67 -10.58 25.36
N ASN A 235 4.90 -10.71 24.88
CA ASN A 235 6.10 -10.20 25.51
C ASN A 235 6.31 -8.73 25.13
N VAL A 236 5.94 -7.83 26.03
CA VAL A 236 6.11 -6.39 25.86
C VAL A 236 7.53 -5.99 26.24
N LYS A 237 8.32 -5.60 25.26
CA LYS A 237 9.69 -5.09 25.43
C LYS A 237 9.65 -3.64 25.94
N ASN A 238 10.71 -3.24 26.65
CA ASN A 238 10.84 -1.86 27.15
C ASN A 238 11.48 -0.91 26.13
N TYR A 239 10.98 -0.96 24.89
CA TYR A 239 11.31 0.00 23.84
C TYR A 239 10.04 0.74 23.46
N LEU A 240 10.16 2.01 23.12
CA LEU A 240 9.08 2.80 22.54
C LEU A 240 9.28 2.86 21.03
N LEU A 241 8.32 2.34 20.27
CA LEU A 241 8.30 2.47 18.82
C LEU A 241 7.70 3.82 18.45
N ASP A 242 8.50 4.65 17.80
CA ASP A 242 8.05 5.87 17.16
C ASP A 242 8.18 5.70 15.65
N THR A 243 7.05 5.75 14.95
CA THR A 243 7.00 5.67 13.49
C THR A 243 6.75 7.03 12.85
N ASP A 244 6.41 8.06 13.63
CA ASP A 244 6.10 9.39 13.10
C ASP A 244 7.37 10.24 13.04
N ASP A 245 8.00 10.24 11.87
CA ASP A 245 9.17 11.06 11.59
C ASP A 245 8.83 12.36 10.85
N SER A 246 7.58 12.84 10.93
CA SER A 246 7.13 14.09 10.29
C SER A 246 7.92 15.34 10.72
N SER A 247 8.54 15.34 11.89
CA SER A 247 9.43 16.43 12.34
C SER A 247 10.86 16.37 11.78
N SER A 248 11.24 15.26 11.14
CA SER A 248 12.53 15.12 10.47
C SER A 248 12.50 15.78 9.08
N PRO A 249 13.65 16.17 8.50
CA PRO A 249 13.72 16.56 7.09
C PRO A 249 13.14 15.49 6.17
N MET A 250 12.42 15.86 5.10
CA MET A 250 11.75 14.92 4.19
C MET A 250 12.69 13.81 3.67
N ASN A 251 13.92 14.17 3.33
CA ASN A 251 14.96 13.25 2.87
C ASN A 251 15.50 12.30 3.96
N GLU A 252 15.08 12.41 5.22
CA GLU A 252 15.44 11.48 6.32
C GLU A 252 14.27 10.62 6.79
N ARG A 253 13.06 10.89 6.28
CA ARG A 253 11.84 10.17 6.64
C ARG A 253 11.78 8.79 6.01
N PHE A 254 11.03 7.89 6.66
CA PHE A 254 10.67 6.58 6.11
C PHE A 254 9.22 6.19 6.39
N GLY A 255 8.46 5.90 5.32
CA GLY A 255 7.04 5.58 5.42
C GLY A 255 6.52 4.68 4.31
N PHE A 256 5.27 4.25 4.47
CA PHE A 256 4.48 3.67 3.40
C PHE A 256 3.36 4.63 3.02
N SER A 257 3.35 5.05 1.76
CA SER A 257 2.30 5.92 1.23
C SER A 257 1.39 5.18 0.26
N ALA A 258 0.12 5.58 0.23
CA ALA A 258 -0.82 5.11 -0.78
C ALA A 258 -1.73 6.24 -1.24
N THR A 259 -1.89 6.40 -2.55
CA THR A 259 -2.71 7.47 -3.12
C THR A 259 -4.18 7.26 -2.76
N SER A 260 -4.77 8.24 -2.07
CA SER A 260 -6.18 8.23 -1.69
C SER A 260 -7.08 8.91 -2.73
N PHE A 261 -8.24 8.35 -2.98
CA PHE A 261 -9.31 8.82 -3.85
C PHE A 261 -10.60 8.99 -3.04
N PRO A 262 -10.63 9.92 -2.06
CA PRO A 262 -11.65 9.95 -1.00
C PRO A 262 -13.08 10.19 -1.48
N SER A 263 -13.29 10.66 -2.72
CA SER A 263 -14.62 10.68 -3.33
C SER A 263 -15.23 9.27 -3.35
N ASN A 264 -14.48 8.26 -3.78
CA ASN A 264 -14.97 6.91 -4.01
C ASN A 264 -15.53 6.26 -2.72
N PRO A 265 -14.78 6.12 -1.62
CA PRO A 265 -15.33 5.55 -0.38
C PRO A 265 -16.52 6.33 0.17
N MET A 266 -16.50 7.66 0.04
CA MET A 266 -17.54 8.52 0.62
C MET A 266 -18.88 8.42 -0.11
N SER A 267 -18.88 7.94 -1.37
CA SER A 267 -20.10 7.66 -2.14
C SER A 267 -20.93 6.51 -1.56
N TYR A 268 -20.29 5.57 -0.84
CA TYR A 268 -20.96 4.40 -0.25
C TYR A 268 -21.40 4.59 1.20
N ILE A 269 -21.04 5.71 1.84
CA ILE A 269 -21.48 5.99 3.21
C ILE A 269 -22.93 6.48 3.17
N ASN A 270 -23.88 5.67 3.62
CA ASN A 270 -25.26 6.10 3.80
C ASN A 270 -25.41 6.89 5.11
N LEU A 271 -26.01 8.09 5.03
CA LEU A 271 -26.29 8.94 6.18
C LEU A 271 -27.71 8.72 6.74
N ASP A 272 -28.61 8.14 5.94
CA ASP A 272 -29.98 7.83 6.31
C ASP A 272 -30.10 6.32 6.51
N GLN A 273 -30.20 5.86 7.75
CA GLN A 273 -30.30 4.43 8.12
C GLN A 273 -31.63 3.76 7.70
N SER A 274 -32.33 4.25 6.69
CA SER A 274 -33.55 3.64 6.16
C SER A 274 -33.32 3.05 4.78
N ASP A 275 -33.37 1.73 4.75
CA ASP A 275 -33.60 0.83 3.63
C ASP A 275 -32.46 0.53 2.63
N GLU A 276 -32.52 -0.76 2.26
CA GLU A 276 -31.69 -1.55 1.38
C GLU A 276 -31.59 -0.97 -0.05
N ASP A 277 -30.48 -1.27 -0.72
CA ASP A 277 -30.21 -1.00 -2.14
C ASP A 277 -30.13 0.47 -2.58
N ILE A 278 -29.00 1.11 -2.30
CA ILE A 278 -28.54 2.26 -3.09
C ILE A 278 -27.23 1.87 -3.78
N LEU A 279 -27.36 1.40 -5.02
CA LEU A 279 -26.27 1.42 -6.00
C LEU A 279 -25.73 2.86 -6.09
N PRO A 280 -24.42 3.05 -6.36
CA PRO A 280 -23.88 4.39 -6.57
C PRO A 280 -24.79 5.12 -7.56
N VAL A 281 -25.19 6.34 -7.20
CA VAL A 281 -25.88 7.23 -8.13
C VAL A 281 -24.97 7.32 -9.34
N ASP A 282 -25.38 6.62 -10.39
CA ASP A 282 -24.84 6.77 -11.73
C ASP A 282 -25.22 8.22 -12.07
N GLU A 283 -24.38 9.19 -11.71
CA GLU A 283 -24.49 10.58 -12.17
C GLU A 283 -24.16 10.60 -13.66
N LYS A 284 -25.02 9.96 -14.43
CA LYS A 284 -25.32 10.31 -15.82
C LYS A 284 -26.57 11.16 -15.80
N ASP A 285 -26.48 12.28 -15.10
CA ASP A 285 -27.35 13.39 -15.46
C ASP A 285 -26.73 13.95 -16.74
N ASP A 286 -27.32 13.65 -17.90
CA ASP A 286 -26.88 14.15 -19.22
C ASP A 286 -26.99 15.69 -19.32
N ALA A 287 -27.43 16.36 -18.24
CA ALA A 287 -27.50 17.79 -18.12
C ALA A 287 -26.08 18.40 -17.98
N PRO A 288 -25.76 19.46 -18.75
CA PRO A 288 -24.47 20.14 -18.62
C PRO A 288 -24.31 20.77 -17.23
N THR A 289 -23.17 20.53 -16.59
CA THR A 289 -22.82 21.19 -15.32
C THR A 289 -22.63 22.69 -15.55
N ILE A 290 -23.33 23.53 -14.78
CA ILE A 290 -23.29 25.00 -14.87
C ILE A 290 -22.52 25.58 -13.68
N GLY A 291 -21.54 26.46 -13.96
CA GLY A 291 -20.73 27.10 -12.93
C GLY A 291 -19.94 28.32 -13.44
N PRO A 292 -18.98 28.86 -12.68
CA PRO A 292 -18.44 28.30 -11.44
C PRO A 292 -19.52 28.23 -10.35
N ILE A 293 -19.42 27.21 -9.50
CA ILE A 293 -20.28 27.06 -8.34
C ILE A 293 -19.69 27.95 -7.24
N PRO A 294 -20.40 28.98 -6.76
CA PRO A 294 -19.90 29.80 -5.66
C PRO A 294 -19.68 28.94 -4.41
N ASN A 295 -18.52 29.07 -3.77
CA ASN A 295 -18.13 28.25 -2.62
C ASN A 295 -18.22 26.74 -2.92
N ASN A 296 -17.73 26.32 -4.09
CA ASN A 296 -17.75 24.91 -4.47
C ASN A 296 -17.08 24.06 -3.40
N MET A 297 -17.83 23.11 -2.87
CA MET A 297 -17.38 22.19 -1.85
C MET A 297 -17.83 20.79 -2.27
N PRO A 298 -16.90 19.95 -2.76
CA PRO A 298 -17.17 18.57 -3.11
C PRO A 298 -17.94 17.86 -2.00
N TYR A 299 -18.88 16.99 -2.37
CA TYR A 299 -19.78 16.38 -1.40
C TYR A 299 -19.05 15.67 -0.25
N TYR A 300 -17.89 15.05 -0.53
CA TYR A 300 -17.07 14.33 0.45
C TYR A 300 -16.36 15.26 1.45
N LEU A 301 -16.28 16.57 1.16
CA LEU A 301 -15.75 17.59 2.06
C LEU A 301 -16.83 18.31 2.88
N ARG A 302 -18.11 18.13 2.57
CA ARG A 302 -19.21 18.78 3.30
C ARG A 302 -19.26 18.31 4.75
N ALA A 303 -19.82 19.15 5.62
CA ALA A 303 -19.88 18.92 7.07
C ALA A 303 -20.43 17.53 7.45
N GLU A 304 -21.43 17.04 6.71
CA GLU A 304 -22.04 15.71 6.91
C GLU A 304 -21.05 14.55 6.72
N LYS A 305 -20.16 14.65 5.71
CA LYS A 305 -19.23 13.58 5.32
C LYS A 305 -17.85 13.74 5.97
N ARG A 306 -17.51 14.96 6.42
CA ARG A 306 -16.20 15.30 6.99
C ARG A 306 -15.77 14.36 8.13
N PRO A 307 -16.62 13.98 9.11
CA PRO A 307 -16.21 13.05 10.17
C PRO A 307 -15.77 11.68 9.63
N TYR A 308 -16.48 11.15 8.64
CA TYR A 308 -16.15 9.88 7.98
C TYR A 308 -14.85 9.98 7.19
N LEU A 309 -14.67 11.06 6.43
CA LEU A 309 -13.45 11.34 5.69
C LEU A 309 -12.23 11.39 6.62
N LEU A 310 -12.35 12.11 7.74
CA LEU A 310 -11.29 12.22 8.74
C LEU A 310 -10.93 10.85 9.33
N ALA A 311 -11.92 10.03 9.68
CA ALA A 311 -11.67 8.68 10.19
C ALA A 311 -11.02 7.78 9.12
N HIS A 312 -11.48 7.90 7.87
CA HIS A 312 -10.96 7.14 6.72
C HIS A 312 -9.48 7.45 6.44
N LEU A 313 -9.12 8.72 6.40
CA LEU A 313 -7.75 9.17 6.12
C LEU A 313 -6.83 9.07 7.35
N LYS A 314 -7.35 9.15 8.57
CA LYS A 314 -6.58 8.88 9.79
C LYS A 314 -6.02 7.45 9.80
N ALA A 315 -6.76 6.50 9.26
CA ALA A 315 -6.30 5.13 9.09
C ALA A 315 -5.09 5.03 8.14
N LEU A 316 -5.10 5.79 7.03
CA LEU A 316 -3.96 5.89 6.12
C LEU A 316 -2.75 6.53 6.81
N ARG A 317 -2.94 7.58 7.63
CA ARG A 317 -1.83 8.22 8.35
C ARG A 317 -1.04 7.24 9.24
N ALA A 318 -1.69 6.20 9.75
CA ALA A 318 -1.05 5.19 10.60
C ALA A 318 0.06 4.38 9.91
N SER A 319 0.14 4.38 8.58
CA SER A 319 1.26 3.78 7.84
C SER A 319 2.47 4.71 7.68
N ASN A 320 2.49 5.82 8.42
CA ASN A 320 3.42 6.93 8.20
C ASN A 320 3.38 7.46 6.76
N ASN A 321 2.19 7.52 6.17
CA ASN A 321 1.97 8.09 4.85
C ASN A 321 2.27 9.60 4.87
N PHE A 322 3.06 10.09 3.91
CA PHE A 322 3.53 11.47 3.90
C PHE A 322 2.57 12.45 3.22
N TYR A 323 1.93 12.01 2.14
CA TYR A 323 1.17 12.88 1.25
C TYR A 323 -0.31 12.52 1.14
N LEU A 324 -1.17 13.53 0.96
CA LEU A 324 -2.47 13.28 0.33
C LEU A 324 -2.44 13.77 -1.11
N TYR A 325 -3.13 13.04 -1.97
CA TYR A 325 -3.24 13.38 -3.38
C TYR A 325 -4.58 14.10 -3.62
N GLY A 326 -4.50 15.29 -4.19
CA GLY A 326 -5.67 16.00 -4.69
C GLY A 326 -6.24 15.24 -5.88
N PRO A 327 -7.49 14.74 -5.83
CA PRO A 327 -8.05 13.99 -6.93
C PRO A 327 -8.05 14.88 -8.20
N GLY A 328 -7.58 14.30 -9.31
CA GLY A 328 -7.30 15.04 -10.53
C GLY A 328 -8.53 15.62 -11.24
N TRP A 329 -8.32 16.02 -12.49
CA TRP A 329 -9.18 16.67 -13.49
C TRP A 329 -10.72 16.59 -13.37
N ASN A 330 -11.28 15.49 -12.85
CA ASN A 330 -12.72 15.22 -12.76
C ASN A 330 -13.35 15.47 -11.38
N HIS A 331 -12.55 15.71 -10.32
CA HIS A 331 -13.04 16.01 -8.96
C HIS A 331 -12.38 17.27 -8.41
N GLN A 332 -12.45 18.34 -9.21
CA GLN A 332 -11.69 19.57 -9.06
C GLN A 332 -11.80 20.19 -7.65
N LEU A 333 -10.74 20.05 -6.86
CA LEU A 333 -10.51 20.85 -5.65
C LEU A 333 -10.28 22.34 -5.99
N ILE A 334 -9.88 22.63 -7.23
CA ILE A 334 -9.66 23.98 -7.75
C ILE A 334 -10.55 24.17 -8.97
N GLN A 335 -11.50 25.11 -8.93
CA GLN A 335 -12.33 25.38 -10.12
C GLN A 335 -11.59 26.31 -11.09
N TRP A 336 -11.44 25.86 -12.33
CA TRP A 336 -10.87 26.65 -13.41
C TRP A 336 -12.02 27.33 -14.16
N THR A 337 -11.99 28.65 -14.25
CA THR A 337 -12.98 29.41 -15.02
C THR A 337 -12.29 30.29 -16.03
N GLY A 338 -12.66 30.11 -17.30
CA GLY A 338 -12.26 30.97 -18.39
C GLY A 338 -13.46 31.80 -18.83
N LYS A 339 -13.31 33.12 -18.85
CA LYS A 339 -14.26 34.05 -19.47
C LYS A 339 -13.64 34.65 -20.72
N LEU A 340 -14.23 34.37 -21.88
CA LEU A 340 -13.75 34.93 -23.16
C LEU A 340 -14.53 36.20 -23.50
N LYS A 341 -13.84 37.34 -23.57
CA LYS A 341 -14.44 38.67 -23.74
C LYS A 341 -14.40 39.14 -25.19
N LYS A 342 -15.39 38.74 -25.99
CA LYS A 342 -15.51 39.18 -27.38
C LYS A 342 -16.72 40.10 -27.57
N SER A 343 -16.44 41.39 -27.70
CA SER A 343 -17.48 42.40 -27.91
C SER A 343 -18.29 42.12 -29.19
N GLY A 344 -19.63 42.09 -29.07
CA GLY A 344 -20.56 41.92 -30.18
C GLY A 344 -20.67 40.52 -30.77
N TRP A 345 -20.10 39.50 -30.12
CA TRP A 345 -20.29 38.10 -30.51
C TRP A 345 -21.64 37.56 -30.01
N SER A 346 -22.33 36.79 -30.85
CA SER A 346 -23.46 35.96 -30.46
C SER A 346 -22.97 34.64 -29.86
N ASP A 347 -23.83 33.92 -29.14
CA ASP A 347 -23.49 32.60 -28.59
C ASP A 347 -23.02 31.61 -29.66
N GLU A 348 -23.65 31.63 -30.85
CA GLU A 348 -23.23 30.82 -32.00
C GLU A 348 -21.79 31.13 -32.43
N LYS A 349 -21.35 32.40 -32.40
CA LYS A 349 -19.97 32.76 -32.73
C LYS A 349 -18.98 32.26 -31.68
N TYR A 350 -19.36 32.30 -30.41
CA TYR A 350 -18.56 31.74 -29.33
C TYR A 350 -18.41 30.22 -29.49
N ASP A 351 -19.50 29.52 -29.77
CA ASP A 351 -19.50 28.06 -29.96
C ASP A 351 -18.73 27.65 -31.21
N ASP A 352 -18.89 28.39 -32.31
CA ASP A 352 -18.11 28.18 -33.54
C ASP A 352 -16.62 28.41 -33.31
N TYR A 353 -16.24 29.46 -32.59
CA TYR A 353 -14.84 29.75 -32.28
C TYR A 353 -14.23 28.62 -31.44
N ILE A 354 -14.90 28.20 -30.37
CA ILE A 354 -14.40 27.13 -29.49
C ILE A 354 -14.33 25.78 -30.19
N SER A 355 -15.31 25.44 -31.03
CA SER A 355 -15.40 24.10 -31.63
C SER A 355 -14.66 23.94 -32.96
N LYS A 356 -14.47 25.02 -33.74
CA LYS A 356 -13.92 24.94 -35.11
C LYS A 356 -12.50 25.50 -35.24
N GLU A 357 -12.04 26.35 -34.33
CA GLU A 357 -10.70 26.94 -34.42
C GLU A 357 -9.61 26.00 -33.89
N ASP A 358 -8.38 26.28 -34.29
CA ASP A 358 -7.22 25.60 -33.73
C ASP A 358 -7.10 25.89 -32.22
N LEU A 359 -6.99 24.84 -31.41
CA LEU A 359 -7.00 24.97 -29.96
C LEU A 359 -5.80 25.77 -29.42
N ASN A 360 -4.65 25.77 -30.11
CA ASN A 360 -3.55 26.64 -29.70
C ASN A 360 -3.90 28.11 -29.91
N LYS A 361 -4.58 28.45 -31.01
CA LYS A 361 -5.11 29.80 -31.23
C LYS A 361 -6.12 30.19 -30.16
N VAL A 362 -7.02 29.27 -29.78
CA VAL A 362 -8.02 29.50 -28.72
C VAL A 362 -7.35 29.75 -27.37
N LEU A 363 -6.40 28.91 -26.94
CA LEU A 363 -5.72 29.04 -25.65
C LEU A 363 -4.87 30.33 -25.55
N LYS A 364 -4.32 30.78 -26.69
CA LYS A 364 -3.48 31.99 -26.78
C LYS A 364 -4.28 33.29 -26.93
N ASP A 365 -5.60 33.22 -27.01
CA ASP A 365 -6.43 34.41 -27.13
C ASP A 365 -6.24 35.32 -25.91
N GLN A 366 -5.88 36.57 -26.16
CA GLN A 366 -5.60 37.54 -25.08
C GLN A 366 -6.87 38.03 -24.38
N ASP A 367 -8.04 37.78 -24.99
CA ASP A 367 -9.34 38.19 -24.45
C ASP A 367 -9.86 37.23 -23.36
N TRP A 368 -9.08 36.19 -23.01
CA TRP A 368 -9.37 35.34 -21.86
C TRP A 368 -9.05 36.03 -20.53
N GLU A 369 -10.06 36.14 -19.68
CA GLU A 369 -9.91 36.33 -18.25
C GLU A 369 -10.02 34.99 -17.53
N TRP A 370 -9.01 34.65 -16.72
CA TRP A 370 -8.95 33.39 -15.99
C TRP A 370 -9.07 33.63 -14.49
N THR A 371 -9.89 32.82 -13.83
CA THR A 371 -10.02 32.80 -12.37
C THR A 371 -9.92 31.38 -11.84
N PHE A 372 -9.27 31.23 -10.69
CA PHE A 372 -9.07 29.96 -9.99
C PHE A 372 -9.70 30.07 -8.59
N ASP A 373 -10.63 29.17 -8.28
CA ASP A 373 -11.27 29.11 -6.97
C ASP A 373 -10.61 28.03 -6.11
N PHE A 374 -10.02 28.43 -4.99
CA PHE A 374 -9.30 27.57 -4.06
C PHE A 374 -10.13 27.13 -2.83
N ASN A 375 -11.44 27.40 -2.77
CA ASN A 375 -12.24 27.12 -1.56
C ASN A 375 -12.21 25.64 -1.13
N ALA A 376 -12.42 24.71 -2.07
CA ALA A 376 -12.35 23.27 -1.79
C ALA A 376 -10.92 22.79 -1.54
N PHE A 377 -9.95 23.35 -2.25
CA PHE A 377 -8.52 23.12 -2.04
C PHE A 377 -8.10 23.48 -0.61
N ASP A 378 -8.47 24.67 -0.13
CA ASP A 378 -8.19 25.13 1.23
C ASP A 378 -8.82 24.20 2.26
N GLU A 379 -10.08 23.79 2.06
CA GLU A 379 -10.76 22.89 2.98
C GLU A 379 -10.10 21.51 3.03
N TYR A 380 -9.60 21.02 1.89
CA TYR A 380 -8.84 19.77 1.83
C TYR A 380 -7.46 19.92 2.49
N LEU A 381 -6.77 21.05 2.30
CA LEU A 381 -5.51 21.33 3.01
C LEU A 381 -5.70 21.43 4.54
N ARG A 382 -6.86 21.92 5.02
CA ARG A 382 -7.19 21.83 6.45
C ARG A 382 -7.33 20.38 6.92
N VAL A 383 -7.84 19.48 6.09
CA VAL A 383 -7.87 18.03 6.40
C VAL A 383 -6.45 17.45 6.43
N VAL A 384 -5.61 17.79 5.45
CA VAL A 384 -4.18 17.43 5.39
C VAL A 384 -3.49 17.85 6.70
N ALA A 385 -3.59 19.13 7.05
CA ALA A 385 -3.04 19.70 8.28
C ALA A 385 -3.59 19.00 9.51
N GLN A 386 -4.92 18.92 9.67
CA GLN A 386 -5.57 18.35 10.86
C GLN A 386 -5.14 16.90 11.14
N LEU A 387 -4.91 16.11 10.10
CA LEU A 387 -4.47 14.71 10.21
C LEU A 387 -2.95 14.55 10.30
N GLY A 388 -2.19 15.64 10.18
CA GLY A 388 -0.73 15.63 10.31
C GLY A 388 0.00 15.05 9.09
N PHE A 389 -0.61 15.13 7.90
CA PHE A 389 0.11 14.95 6.64
C PHE A 389 0.94 16.20 6.33
N THR A 390 2.14 16.03 5.81
CA THR A 390 3.08 17.14 5.56
C THR A 390 3.18 17.49 4.08
N GLU A 391 2.57 16.70 3.20
CA GLU A 391 2.67 16.89 1.76
C GLU A 391 1.28 16.83 1.10
N PHE A 392 1.09 17.65 0.09
CA PHE A 392 -0.08 17.62 -0.76
C PHE A 392 0.33 17.61 -2.23
N LEU A 393 -0.01 16.53 -2.92
CA LEU A 393 0.29 16.33 -4.33
C LEU A 393 -0.91 16.79 -5.17
N PHE A 394 -0.68 17.63 -6.18
CA PHE A 394 -1.69 18.00 -7.16
C PHE A 394 -1.16 17.73 -8.58
N SER A 395 -2.06 17.55 -9.55
CA SER A 395 -1.64 17.39 -10.95
C SER A 395 -2.36 18.40 -11.84
N ALA A 396 -1.59 19.19 -12.58
CA ALA A 396 -2.08 20.12 -13.60
C ALA A 396 -1.60 19.74 -15.00
N MET A 397 -1.01 18.55 -15.16
CA MET A 397 -0.48 18.03 -16.42
C MET A 397 -0.81 16.54 -16.59
N ALA A 398 -1.59 16.18 -17.62
CA ALA A 398 -1.93 14.79 -17.90
C ALA A 398 -2.24 14.54 -19.39
N PRO A 399 -2.23 13.27 -19.84
CA PRO A 399 -2.77 12.89 -21.14
C PRO A 399 -4.30 13.01 -21.16
N GLY A 400 -4.87 13.27 -22.35
CA GLY A 400 -6.32 13.23 -22.54
C GLY A 400 -6.96 14.62 -22.56
N THR A 401 -8.01 14.85 -21.79
CA THR A 401 -8.84 16.05 -21.90
C THR A 401 -8.60 17.05 -20.78
N PHE A 402 -8.93 18.32 -21.03
CA PHE A 402 -8.83 19.41 -20.06
C PHE A 402 -10.21 20.03 -19.86
N THR A 403 -10.66 20.19 -18.62
CA THR A 403 -12.03 20.60 -18.30
C THR A 403 -12.06 21.88 -17.47
N PHE A 404 -12.86 22.87 -17.89
CA PHE A 404 -13.06 24.12 -17.15
C PHE A 404 -14.43 24.75 -17.41
N PHE A 405 -14.87 25.67 -16.55
CA PHE A 405 -16.09 26.46 -16.76
C PHE A 405 -15.86 27.55 -17.80
N TYR A 406 -16.64 27.52 -18.88
CA TYR A 406 -16.54 28.46 -19.99
C TYR A 406 -17.66 29.51 -19.96
N LEU A 407 -17.28 30.77 -19.78
CA LEU A 407 -18.18 31.93 -19.73
C LEU A 407 -18.05 32.76 -21.02
N LYS A 408 -19.21 33.07 -21.62
CA LYS A 408 -19.33 33.80 -22.89
C LYS A 408 -19.65 35.28 -22.66
N GLY A 409 -18.72 36.18 -22.96
CA GLY A 409 -18.93 37.63 -22.87
C GLY A 409 -18.73 38.25 -21.48
N ASP A 410 -18.82 39.58 -21.42
CA ASP A 410 -18.40 40.37 -20.27
C ASP A 410 -19.28 40.14 -19.02
N ASP A 411 -20.60 40.11 -19.22
CA ASP A 411 -21.59 40.05 -18.14
C ASP A 411 -21.87 38.62 -17.63
N ALA A 412 -21.31 37.60 -18.29
CA ALA A 412 -21.52 36.21 -17.88
C ALA A 412 -20.95 35.96 -16.47
N LYS A 413 -21.79 35.41 -15.59
CA LYS A 413 -21.42 35.00 -14.23
C LYS A 413 -21.30 33.50 -14.07
N GLN A 414 -21.98 32.76 -14.94
CA GLN A 414 -21.93 31.31 -15.03
C GLN A 414 -21.94 30.87 -16.50
N GLY A 415 -21.54 29.65 -16.75
CA GLY A 415 -21.46 29.00 -18.04
C GLY A 415 -21.25 27.50 -17.89
N VAL A 416 -21.13 26.81 -19.01
CA VAL A 416 -21.07 25.34 -19.05
C VAL A 416 -19.66 24.86 -18.71
N GLN A 417 -19.55 23.83 -17.88
CA GLN A 417 -18.31 23.08 -17.75
C GLN A 417 -18.03 22.34 -19.05
N THR A 418 -16.98 22.74 -19.74
CA THR A 418 -16.66 22.24 -21.06
C THR A 418 -15.37 21.41 -21.00
N THR A 419 -15.44 20.21 -21.55
CA THR A 419 -14.29 19.32 -21.73
C THR A 419 -13.68 19.58 -23.10
N PHE A 420 -12.43 20.02 -23.12
CA PHE A 420 -11.68 20.30 -24.33
C PHE A 420 -10.80 19.11 -24.67
N PRO A 421 -10.87 18.57 -25.91
CA PRO A 421 -9.92 17.60 -26.38
C PRO A 421 -8.58 18.31 -26.57
N VAL A 422 -7.68 18.14 -25.62
CA VAL A 422 -6.30 18.65 -25.69
C VAL A 422 -5.37 17.49 -25.97
N GLU A 423 -4.18 17.80 -26.48
CA GLU A 423 -3.07 16.87 -26.49
C GLU A 423 -1.91 17.57 -25.78
N LEU A 424 -2.05 17.72 -24.45
CA LEU A 424 -0.98 18.28 -23.61
C LEU A 424 0.15 17.28 -23.53
N ILE A 425 -0.18 16.06 -23.10
CA ILE A 425 0.74 14.93 -23.06
C ILE A 425 0.23 13.85 -24.00
N ARG A 426 1.13 13.30 -24.79
CA ARG A 426 0.82 12.18 -25.68
C ARG A 426 0.68 10.89 -24.88
N SER A 427 -0.48 10.22 -25.01
CA SER A 427 -0.77 8.99 -24.28
C SER A 427 0.11 7.80 -24.65
N ASN A 428 0.87 7.83 -25.74
CA ASN A 428 1.70 6.68 -26.15
C ASN A 428 3.10 6.70 -25.54
N ASP A 429 3.71 7.87 -25.36
CA ASP A 429 5.10 7.99 -24.91
C ASP A 429 5.32 9.06 -23.82
N GLY A 430 4.25 9.73 -23.37
CA GLY A 430 4.34 10.76 -22.34
C GLY A 430 5.03 12.05 -22.78
N ARG A 431 5.35 12.21 -24.07
CA ARG A 431 6.01 13.41 -24.61
C ARG A 431 5.04 14.59 -24.73
N PRO A 432 5.55 15.83 -24.78
CA PRO A 432 4.75 17.00 -25.14
C PRO A 432 3.94 16.75 -26.42
N GLY A 433 2.64 17.01 -26.35
CA GLY A 433 1.74 16.97 -27.49
C GLY A 433 1.59 18.34 -28.16
N LYS A 434 0.75 18.42 -29.21
CA LYS A 434 0.62 19.63 -30.03
C LYS A 434 0.09 20.85 -29.26
N ASN A 435 -0.60 20.65 -28.14
CA ASN A 435 -1.19 21.71 -27.33
C ASN A 435 -0.36 22.09 -26.09
N PHE A 436 0.76 21.39 -25.86
CA PHE A 436 1.57 21.51 -24.66
C PHE A 436 2.07 22.94 -24.41
N ASP A 437 2.83 23.52 -25.36
CA ASP A 437 3.43 24.85 -25.17
C ASP A 437 2.37 25.95 -24.99
N ALA A 438 1.27 25.86 -25.76
CA ALA A 438 0.18 26.83 -25.66
C ALA A 438 -0.49 26.80 -24.28
N TYR A 439 -0.72 25.60 -23.74
CA TYR A 439 -1.24 25.45 -22.39
C TYR A 439 -0.24 25.95 -21.34
N LEU A 440 1.03 25.57 -21.48
CA LEU A 440 2.08 25.88 -20.52
C LEU A 440 2.31 27.41 -20.40
N ASP A 441 2.50 28.06 -21.54
CA ASP A 441 2.83 29.49 -21.61
C ASP A 441 1.68 30.39 -21.17
N PHE A 442 0.42 29.98 -21.37
CA PHE A 442 -0.73 30.86 -21.18
C PHE A 442 -1.58 30.49 -19.97
N LEU A 443 -1.98 29.23 -19.83
CA LEU A 443 -2.96 28.83 -18.83
C LEU A 443 -2.27 28.30 -17.57
N HIS A 444 -1.34 27.35 -17.72
CA HIS A 444 -0.57 26.82 -16.60
C HIS A 444 0.22 27.91 -15.87
N SER A 445 0.89 28.80 -16.60
CA SER A 445 1.61 29.94 -16.01
C SER A 445 0.72 30.84 -15.14
N LYS A 446 -0.52 31.12 -15.58
CA LYS A 446 -1.50 31.90 -14.80
C LYS A 446 -1.94 31.15 -13.55
N PHE A 447 -2.17 29.84 -13.67
CA PHE A 447 -2.54 28.98 -12.56
C PHE A 447 -1.44 28.93 -11.49
N ILE A 448 -0.20 28.63 -11.88
CA ILE A 448 0.94 28.56 -10.96
C ILE A 448 1.13 29.88 -10.21
N LYS A 449 1.06 31.02 -10.92
CA LYS A 449 1.17 32.33 -10.28
C LYS A 449 0.05 32.53 -9.24
N ALA A 450 -1.19 32.23 -9.60
CA ALA A 450 -2.33 32.37 -8.70
C ALA A 450 -2.24 31.44 -7.48
N LEU A 451 -1.81 30.19 -7.68
CA LEU A 451 -1.61 29.22 -6.61
C LEU A 451 -0.47 29.65 -5.67
N SER A 452 0.66 30.10 -6.23
CA SER A 452 1.80 30.62 -5.47
C SER A 452 1.41 31.84 -4.62
N ASP A 453 0.70 32.81 -5.20
CA ASP A 453 0.14 33.97 -4.49
C ASP A 453 -0.81 33.57 -3.36
N HIS A 454 -1.75 32.68 -3.66
CA HIS A 454 -2.76 32.22 -2.70
C HIS A 454 -2.11 31.46 -1.54
N TRP A 455 -1.28 30.46 -1.83
CA TRP A 455 -0.62 29.64 -0.82
C TRP A 455 0.28 30.48 0.08
N ASN A 456 1.08 31.40 -0.48
CA ASN A 456 1.92 32.31 0.29
C ASN A 456 1.13 33.15 1.31
N LYS A 457 -0.11 33.50 0.99
CA LYS A 457 -0.96 34.30 1.87
C LYS A 457 -1.51 33.50 3.07
N ILE A 458 -1.74 32.19 2.91
CA ILE A 458 -2.49 31.39 3.89
C ILE A 458 -1.65 30.35 4.64
N ARG A 459 -0.52 29.89 4.07
CA ARG A 459 0.24 28.74 4.61
C ARG A 459 0.73 28.88 6.05
N ASP A 460 0.92 30.12 6.52
CA ASP A 460 1.40 30.40 7.87
C ASP A 460 0.29 30.43 8.92
N LEU A 461 -0.99 30.39 8.51
CA LEU A 461 -2.11 30.36 9.44
C LEU A 461 -2.16 29.01 10.19
N PRO A 462 -2.56 29.00 11.48
CA PRO A 462 -2.54 27.79 12.30
C PRO A 462 -3.33 26.60 11.73
N GLU A 463 -4.44 26.85 11.04
CA GLU A 463 -5.29 25.81 10.45
C GLU A 463 -4.67 25.10 9.24
N PHE A 464 -3.55 25.59 8.70
CA PHE A 464 -2.78 24.97 7.62
C PHE A 464 -1.44 24.40 8.10
N LYS A 465 -1.25 24.28 9.41
CA LYS A 465 -0.11 23.60 10.03
C LYS A 465 -0.54 22.31 10.68
N THR A 466 0.34 21.31 10.67
CA THR A 466 0.08 20.03 11.34
C THR A 466 -0.06 20.22 12.87
N PRO A 467 -0.56 19.23 13.63
CA PRO A 467 -0.59 19.31 15.08
C PRO A 467 0.80 19.49 15.72
N SER A 468 1.87 19.09 15.03
CA SER A 468 3.27 19.32 15.42
C SER A 468 3.80 20.70 15.02
N GLY A 469 3.04 21.47 14.23
CA GLY A 469 3.41 22.81 13.76
C GLY A 469 4.15 22.84 12.42
N GLU A 470 4.28 21.70 11.74
CA GLU A 470 4.95 21.60 10.44
C GLU A 470 4.10 22.21 9.32
N GLN A 471 4.76 22.75 8.29
CA GLN A 471 4.08 23.26 7.10
C GLN A 471 3.72 22.12 6.13
N ILE A 472 2.68 22.35 5.34
CA ILE A 472 2.35 21.50 4.20
C ILE A 472 3.22 21.90 3.00
N HIS A 473 3.91 20.93 2.43
CA HIS A 473 4.65 21.06 1.17
C HIS A 473 3.69 20.79 0.01
N LEU A 474 3.63 21.71 -0.95
CA LEU A 474 2.85 21.52 -2.17
C LEU A 474 3.76 21.01 -3.27
N ALA A 475 3.36 19.94 -3.96
CA ALA A 475 4.11 19.43 -5.09
C ALA A 475 3.21 19.21 -6.31
N GLU A 476 3.68 19.66 -7.47
CA GLU A 476 3.10 19.23 -8.74
C GLU A 476 3.58 17.79 -9.02
N SER A 477 2.60 16.90 -9.15
CA SER A 477 2.80 15.46 -9.30
C SER A 477 2.57 15.03 -10.74
N PHE A 478 3.50 14.21 -11.23
CA PHE A 478 3.52 13.70 -12.60
C PHE A 478 3.41 12.18 -12.61
N ASP A 479 2.34 11.67 -13.21
CA ASP A 479 2.07 10.23 -13.30
C ASP A 479 2.54 9.65 -14.64
N GLU A 480 3.70 8.98 -14.63
CA GLU A 480 4.27 8.26 -15.78
C GLU A 480 4.22 9.09 -17.08
N ILE A 481 4.83 10.29 -17.07
CA ILE A 481 5.05 11.09 -18.28
C ILE A 481 6.56 11.23 -18.58
N SER A 482 6.91 11.67 -19.78
CA SER A 482 8.31 11.76 -20.19
C SER A 482 9.09 12.81 -19.40
N HIS A 483 10.38 12.57 -19.18
CA HIS A 483 11.30 13.54 -18.57
C HIS A 483 11.22 14.90 -19.25
N GLU A 484 11.14 14.94 -20.60
CA GLU A 484 11.08 16.17 -21.36
C GLU A 484 9.84 17.01 -21.02
N ALA A 485 8.68 16.37 -20.83
CA ALA A 485 7.46 17.03 -20.43
C ALA A 485 7.52 17.51 -18.97
N VAL A 486 8.00 16.66 -18.04
CA VAL A 486 8.15 17.05 -16.63
C VAL A 486 9.09 18.24 -16.51
N LYS A 487 10.26 18.17 -17.15
CA LYS A 487 11.27 19.24 -17.12
C LYS A 487 10.70 20.56 -17.62
N ALA A 488 10.07 20.56 -18.79
CA ALA A 488 9.48 21.79 -19.34
C ALA A 488 8.38 22.35 -18.43
N THR A 489 7.57 21.49 -17.82
CA THR A 489 6.54 21.91 -16.86
C THR A 489 7.16 22.55 -15.62
N MET A 490 8.16 21.92 -15.01
CA MET A 490 8.83 22.46 -13.82
C MET A 490 9.68 23.69 -14.10
N ASP A 491 10.26 23.83 -15.30
CA ASP A 491 10.90 25.09 -15.72
C ASP A 491 9.88 26.24 -15.76
N ASN A 492 8.65 25.95 -16.20
CA ASN A 492 7.56 26.92 -16.15
C ASN A 492 7.07 27.20 -14.73
N VAL A 493 7.02 26.18 -13.86
CA VAL A 493 6.71 26.38 -12.43
C VAL A 493 7.72 27.32 -11.81
N LYS A 494 9.03 27.03 -11.92
CA LYS A 494 10.13 27.86 -11.40
C LYS A 494 10.09 29.30 -11.89
N LYS A 495 9.60 29.54 -13.12
CA LYS A 495 9.45 30.88 -13.69
C LYS A 495 8.27 31.67 -13.12
N ASN A 496 7.18 31.00 -12.73
CA ASN A 496 5.92 31.63 -12.35
C ASN A 496 5.60 31.52 -10.85
N ASP A 497 6.23 30.60 -10.13
CA ASP A 497 6.19 30.49 -8.68
C ASP A 497 7.17 31.47 -8.04
N GLN A 498 6.69 32.68 -7.80
CA GLN A 498 7.51 33.80 -7.32
C GLN A 498 8.07 33.61 -5.91
N TYR A 499 7.53 32.65 -5.14
CA TYR A 499 7.91 32.40 -3.75
C TYR A 499 8.67 31.07 -3.56
N GLY A 500 8.78 30.24 -4.60
CA GLY A 500 9.48 28.95 -4.54
C GLY A 500 8.85 27.97 -3.55
N LEU A 501 7.54 27.74 -3.68
CA LEU A 501 6.70 26.95 -2.78
C LEU A 501 6.16 25.66 -3.38
N ILE A 502 6.37 25.46 -4.68
CA ILE A 502 5.83 24.32 -5.43
C ILE A 502 7.00 23.42 -5.85
N ASP A 503 7.08 22.28 -5.18
CA ASP A 503 8.06 21.23 -5.43
C ASP A 503 7.59 20.30 -6.57
N SER A 504 8.45 19.41 -7.04
CA SER A 504 8.08 18.35 -7.99
C SER A 504 8.00 16.97 -7.34
N SER A 505 6.96 16.18 -7.67
CA SER A 505 6.90 14.74 -7.38
C SER A 505 6.69 13.94 -8.67
N VAL A 506 7.56 12.96 -8.94
CA VAL A 506 7.59 12.26 -10.23
C VAL A 506 7.43 10.76 -10.05
N PHE A 507 6.29 10.20 -10.48
CA PHE A 507 6.14 8.76 -10.67
C PHE A 507 6.86 8.34 -11.94
N ALA A 508 8.12 7.91 -11.78
CA ALA A 508 9.00 7.51 -12.86
C ALA A 508 8.73 6.05 -13.27
N GLY A 509 7.73 5.87 -14.15
CA GLY A 509 7.38 4.58 -14.77
C GLY A 509 7.70 4.51 -16.26
N TRP A 510 6.92 3.73 -17.02
CA TRP A 510 7.30 3.24 -18.36
C TRP A 510 7.46 4.31 -19.45
N ARG A 511 6.89 5.51 -19.29
CA ARG A 511 7.10 6.66 -20.20
C ARG A 511 8.23 7.58 -19.76
N PHE A 512 8.67 7.47 -18.51
CA PHE A 512 9.75 8.28 -17.96
C PHE A 512 11.09 7.64 -18.34
N HIS A 513 11.72 8.15 -19.39
CA HIS A 513 12.97 7.61 -19.89
C HIS A 513 14.13 8.08 -19.01
N TYR A 514 14.76 7.12 -18.33
CA TYR A 514 15.92 7.30 -17.48
C TYR A 514 16.73 6.00 -17.49
N ASP A 515 17.98 6.04 -17.93
CA ASP A 515 18.89 4.89 -17.83
C ASP A 515 19.64 4.93 -16.49
N PRO A 516 19.34 4.02 -15.54
CA PRO A 516 19.93 4.05 -14.21
C PRO A 516 21.38 3.52 -14.18
N PHE A 517 21.96 3.20 -15.34
CA PHE A 517 23.36 2.82 -15.52
C PHE A 517 24.18 3.85 -16.32
N ASN A 518 23.54 4.88 -16.88
CA ASN A 518 24.20 5.96 -17.59
C ASN A 518 24.49 7.14 -16.66
N GLU A 519 25.75 7.54 -16.52
CA GLU A 519 26.13 8.62 -15.58
C GLU A 519 25.55 9.99 -15.97
N ASP A 520 25.37 10.29 -17.26
CA ASP A 520 24.78 11.56 -17.68
C ASP A 520 23.31 11.63 -17.30
N ASP A 521 22.56 10.54 -17.48
CA ASP A 521 21.17 10.43 -17.03
C ASP A 521 21.08 10.52 -15.50
N ILE A 522 21.98 9.82 -14.78
CA ILE A 522 22.05 9.91 -13.32
C ILE A 522 22.27 11.36 -12.88
N GLN A 523 23.25 12.07 -13.45
CA GLN A 523 23.56 13.44 -13.06
C GLN A 523 22.44 14.44 -13.40
N ASN A 524 21.92 14.36 -14.63
CA ASN A 524 21.08 15.42 -15.20
C ASN A 524 19.58 15.15 -15.03
N ILE A 525 19.18 13.90 -14.78
CA ILE A 525 17.77 13.52 -14.60
C ILE A 525 17.52 13.11 -13.15
N PHE A 526 18.29 12.16 -12.62
CA PHE A 526 17.96 11.55 -11.35
C PHE A 526 18.42 12.39 -10.15
N LEU A 527 19.65 12.91 -10.12
CA LEU A 527 20.18 13.50 -8.89
C LEU A 527 19.60 14.87 -8.54
N ASN A 528 19.55 15.82 -9.47
CA ASN A 528 19.35 17.24 -9.15
C ASN A 528 18.11 17.89 -9.78
N GLN A 529 17.38 17.17 -10.64
CA GLN A 529 16.35 17.81 -11.46
C GLN A 529 15.01 17.98 -10.73
N TYR A 530 14.69 17.06 -9.84
CA TYR A 530 13.38 16.92 -9.19
C TYR A 530 13.54 16.80 -7.68
N ASP A 531 12.57 17.26 -6.89
CA ASP A 531 12.56 17.18 -5.43
C ASP A 531 12.26 15.76 -4.92
N GLU A 532 11.23 15.12 -5.49
CA GLU A 532 10.87 13.74 -5.24
C GLU A 532 10.83 12.92 -6.54
N ILE A 533 11.42 11.71 -6.50
CA ILE A 533 11.27 10.70 -7.55
C ILE A 533 10.75 9.42 -6.93
N ILE A 534 9.64 8.91 -7.45
CA ILE A 534 9.01 7.66 -7.06
C ILE A 534 9.28 6.65 -8.19
N LEU A 535 10.23 5.75 -7.97
CA LEU A 535 10.71 4.81 -8.99
C LEU A 535 9.78 3.60 -9.12
N GLN A 536 9.33 3.32 -10.34
CA GLN A 536 8.54 2.12 -10.60
C GLN A 536 9.43 0.88 -10.49
N TYR A 537 8.95 -0.10 -9.70
CA TYR A 537 9.74 -1.28 -9.38
C TYR A 537 10.15 -2.10 -10.62
N ARG A 538 9.21 -2.49 -11.48
CA ARG A 538 9.44 -3.23 -12.73
C ARG A 538 10.26 -2.46 -13.77
N GLU A 539 10.00 -1.16 -13.95
CA GLU A 539 10.61 -0.39 -15.03
C GLU A 539 12.03 0.07 -14.67
N VAL A 540 12.33 0.28 -13.38
CA VAL A 540 13.64 0.80 -12.95
C VAL A 540 14.36 -0.16 -12.01
N VAL A 541 13.71 -0.62 -10.94
CA VAL A 541 14.37 -1.38 -9.87
C VAL A 541 14.71 -2.81 -10.31
N GLU A 542 13.84 -3.48 -11.07
CA GLU A 542 14.06 -4.83 -11.59
C GLU A 542 15.17 -4.90 -12.66
N GLN A 543 15.66 -3.77 -13.16
CA GLN A 543 16.86 -3.76 -14.00
C GLN A 543 18.14 -4.08 -13.20
N PHE A 544 18.08 -3.97 -11.87
CA PHE A 544 19.18 -4.29 -10.97
C PHE A 544 19.08 -5.72 -10.45
N ASP A 545 20.24 -6.29 -10.11
CA ASP A 545 20.38 -7.58 -9.48
C ASP A 545 21.20 -7.45 -8.18
N ASN A 546 21.43 -8.57 -7.50
CA ASN A 546 22.21 -8.58 -6.26
C ASN A 546 23.68 -8.18 -6.44
N LEU A 547 24.21 -8.24 -7.67
CA LEU A 547 25.58 -7.86 -7.98
C LEU A 547 25.74 -6.36 -8.22
N ASN A 548 24.70 -5.66 -8.70
CA ASN A 548 24.81 -4.26 -9.11
C ASN A 548 23.90 -3.30 -8.34
N ILE A 549 23.01 -3.79 -7.48
CA ILE A 549 22.07 -2.95 -6.72
C ILE A 549 22.75 -1.87 -5.85
N TYR A 550 23.98 -2.11 -5.38
CA TYR A 550 24.71 -1.10 -4.62
C TYR A 550 24.88 0.21 -5.41
N LYS A 551 24.83 0.18 -6.75
CA LYS A 551 24.85 1.37 -7.60
C LYS A 551 23.57 2.18 -7.44
N LEU A 552 22.40 1.54 -7.50
CA LEU A 552 21.12 2.20 -7.22
C LEU A 552 21.13 2.82 -5.83
N ARG A 553 21.55 2.04 -4.83
CA ARG A 553 21.67 2.54 -3.45
C ARG A 553 22.61 3.75 -3.35
N SER A 554 23.77 3.69 -4.00
CA SER A 554 24.72 4.80 -4.02
C SER A 554 24.11 6.06 -4.64
N ASN A 555 23.36 5.91 -5.74
CA ASN A 555 22.72 7.04 -6.41
C ASN A 555 21.60 7.64 -5.54
N ILE A 556 20.78 6.81 -4.89
CA ILE A 556 19.74 7.27 -3.96
C ILE A 556 20.37 8.03 -2.79
N ILE A 557 21.45 7.52 -2.19
CA ILE A 557 22.14 8.22 -1.09
C ILE A 557 22.76 9.54 -1.56
N ARG A 558 23.31 9.60 -2.77
CA ARG A 558 23.80 10.87 -3.36
C ARG A 558 22.65 11.87 -3.48
N ARG A 559 21.50 11.44 -4.01
CA ARG A 559 20.28 12.26 -4.13
C ARG A 559 19.76 12.73 -2.77
N GLN A 560 19.76 11.85 -1.78
CA GLN A 560 19.41 12.14 -0.40
C GLN A 560 20.31 13.23 0.22
N SER A 561 21.63 13.19 -0.05
CA SER A 561 22.57 14.19 0.45
C SER A 561 22.38 15.60 -0.16
N LEU A 562 21.61 15.69 -1.25
CA LEU A 562 21.23 16.94 -1.90
C LEU A 562 19.89 17.48 -1.37
N GLY A 563 19.27 16.80 -0.40
CA GLY A 563 17.98 17.19 0.18
C GLY A 563 16.76 16.59 -0.54
N HIS A 564 16.96 15.77 -1.56
CA HIS A 564 15.88 15.19 -2.37
C HIS A 564 15.44 13.81 -1.85
N THR A 565 14.18 13.46 -2.09
CA THR A 565 13.61 12.17 -1.71
C THR A 565 13.59 11.19 -2.88
N THR A 566 13.67 9.90 -2.55
CA THR A 566 13.38 8.80 -3.49
C THR A 566 12.47 7.80 -2.83
N MET A 567 11.39 7.39 -3.49
CA MET A 567 10.54 6.28 -3.05
C MET A 567 10.50 5.18 -4.12
N LEU A 568 10.03 3.99 -3.77
CA LEU A 568 9.74 2.92 -4.73
C LEU A 568 8.24 2.69 -4.81
N TYR A 569 7.70 2.32 -5.96
CA TYR A 569 6.29 1.92 -6.06
C TYR A 569 6.05 0.68 -6.91
N THR A 570 4.94 0.00 -6.59
CA THR A 570 4.38 -1.10 -7.41
C THR A 570 2.96 -0.77 -7.82
N SER A 571 2.60 -1.17 -9.04
CA SER A 571 1.26 -1.10 -9.62
C SER A 571 0.81 -2.50 -10.06
N TRP A 572 0.03 -2.60 -11.14
CA TRP A 572 -0.38 -3.86 -11.75
C TRP A 572 0.83 -4.55 -12.41
N ASN A 573 0.77 -5.88 -12.57
CA ASN A 573 1.82 -6.70 -13.18
C ASN A 573 3.22 -6.51 -12.54
N ASN A 574 3.26 -6.29 -11.23
CA ASN A 574 4.45 -6.40 -10.40
C ASN A 574 4.45 -7.69 -9.56
N PHE A 575 5.65 -8.14 -9.19
CA PHE A 575 5.87 -9.08 -8.10
C PHE A 575 7.21 -8.76 -7.41
N PRO A 576 7.28 -8.66 -6.08
CA PRO A 576 6.18 -8.75 -5.10
C PRO A 576 5.18 -7.59 -5.22
N ALA A 577 3.92 -7.81 -4.79
CA ALA A 577 2.86 -6.80 -4.92
C ALA A 577 1.80 -6.92 -3.81
N ALA A 578 0.63 -6.29 -3.97
CA ALA A 578 -0.45 -6.23 -2.98
C ALA A 578 -1.83 -6.59 -3.57
N TYR A 579 -1.90 -7.67 -4.33
CA TYR A 579 -3.18 -8.18 -4.85
C TYR A 579 -3.84 -9.08 -3.80
N LEU A 580 -5.14 -9.39 -3.95
CA LEU A 580 -5.85 -10.32 -3.07
C LEU A 580 -5.10 -11.64 -2.92
N GLN A 581 -4.54 -12.15 -4.02
CA GLN A 581 -3.80 -13.41 -3.99
C GLN A 581 -2.42 -13.27 -3.33
N SER A 582 -1.79 -12.10 -3.28
CA SER A 582 -0.43 -11.95 -2.71
C SER A 582 -0.39 -12.45 -1.26
N ASP A 583 0.75 -13.03 -0.84
CA ASP A 583 0.92 -13.26 0.60
C ASP A 583 1.11 -11.91 1.30
N ASN A 584 0.65 -11.85 2.54
CA ASN A 584 0.83 -10.69 3.42
C ASN A 584 2.32 -10.31 3.59
N SER A 585 3.24 -11.29 3.54
CA SER A 585 4.69 -11.05 3.57
C SER A 585 5.21 -10.19 2.41
N GLU A 586 4.54 -10.18 1.25
CA GLU A 586 4.95 -9.34 0.10
C GLU A 586 4.79 -7.85 0.41
N GLN A 587 3.78 -7.47 1.20
CA GLN A 587 3.58 -6.09 1.62
C GLN A 587 4.55 -5.65 2.72
N VAL A 588 5.07 -6.59 3.52
CA VAL A 588 6.18 -6.30 4.46
C VAL A 588 7.49 -6.14 3.69
N TRP A 589 7.71 -6.96 2.66
CA TRP A 589 8.93 -6.96 1.86
C TRP A 589 9.17 -5.63 1.12
N GLY A 590 8.12 -5.00 0.57
CA GLY A 590 8.24 -3.74 -0.17
C GLY A 590 8.95 -2.62 0.61
N PRO A 591 8.45 -2.22 1.80
CA PRO A 591 9.14 -1.30 2.69
C PRO A 591 10.56 -1.73 3.07
N LEU A 592 10.78 -3.02 3.37
CA LEU A 592 12.12 -3.52 3.69
C LEU A 592 13.10 -3.33 2.52
N MET A 593 12.63 -3.59 1.30
CA MET A 593 13.39 -3.42 0.08
C MET A 593 13.71 -1.95 -0.20
N ALA A 594 12.72 -1.06 -0.07
CA ALA A 594 12.93 0.38 -0.21
C ALA A 594 14.02 0.88 0.77
N PHE A 595 13.93 0.49 2.03
CA PHE A 595 14.94 0.87 3.02
C PHE A 595 16.31 0.25 2.71
N LYS A 596 16.36 -1.01 2.23
CA LYS A 596 17.61 -1.68 1.82
C LYS A 596 18.32 -0.92 0.69
N VAL A 597 17.60 -0.32 -0.25
CA VAL A 597 18.21 0.50 -1.32
C VAL A 597 18.42 1.96 -0.90
N GLY A 598 18.09 2.34 0.33
CA GLY A 598 18.26 3.70 0.84
C GLY A 598 17.14 4.67 0.46
N ALA A 599 16.03 4.18 -0.08
CA ALA A 599 14.86 5.00 -0.38
C ALA A 599 14.15 5.46 0.90
N ASN A 600 13.41 6.57 0.80
CA ASN A 600 12.62 7.21 1.83
C ASN A 600 11.25 6.56 2.05
N GLY A 601 10.91 5.53 1.28
CA GLY A 601 9.67 4.81 1.52
C GLY A 601 9.22 3.97 0.34
N TYR A 602 8.04 3.40 0.52
CA TYR A 602 7.37 2.56 -0.46
C TYR A 602 5.98 3.08 -0.73
N VAL A 603 5.54 3.03 -1.98
CA VAL A 603 4.27 3.60 -2.44
C VAL A 603 3.41 2.53 -3.10
N ARG A 604 2.12 2.59 -2.81
CA ARG A 604 1.08 1.93 -3.60
C ARG A 604 0.24 2.97 -4.32
N TRP A 605 -0.03 2.77 -5.61
CA TRP A 605 -0.76 3.76 -6.41
C TRP A 605 -2.22 3.97 -5.99
N SER A 606 -2.78 3.09 -5.13
CA SER A 606 -4.17 3.19 -4.70
C SER A 606 -4.36 2.69 -3.25
N TYR A 607 -5.08 3.48 -2.48
CA TYR A 607 -5.56 3.13 -1.14
C TYR A 607 -7.03 2.65 -1.19
N ASP A 608 -7.88 3.36 -1.92
CA ASP A 608 -9.34 3.33 -1.83
C ASP A 608 -10.05 3.67 -3.15
N LEU A 609 -9.48 3.32 -4.31
CA LEU A 609 -10.11 3.55 -5.61
C LEU A 609 -11.21 2.50 -5.87
N TYR A 610 -12.37 2.67 -5.22
CA TYR A 610 -13.49 1.74 -5.38
C TYR A 610 -14.28 2.04 -6.66
N ASP A 611 -14.53 1.01 -7.48
CA ASP A 611 -15.58 1.05 -8.49
C ASP A 611 -16.93 0.54 -7.94
N LYS A 612 -16.87 -0.30 -6.89
CA LYS A 612 -18.02 -0.92 -6.21
C LYS A 612 -17.71 -1.12 -4.72
N ASP A 613 -18.73 -1.32 -3.90
CA ASP A 613 -18.54 -1.83 -2.52
C ASP A 613 -18.17 -3.32 -2.54
N TYR A 614 -16.88 -3.61 -2.73
CA TYR A 614 -16.36 -4.96 -2.82
C TYR A 614 -16.50 -5.77 -1.51
N TYR A 615 -16.65 -5.10 -0.36
CA TYR A 615 -16.88 -5.81 0.90
C TYR A 615 -18.32 -6.31 0.96
N ALA A 616 -19.31 -5.46 0.66
CA ALA A 616 -20.70 -5.84 0.61
C ALA A 616 -20.95 -6.93 -0.47
N LEU A 617 -20.35 -6.78 -1.65
CA LEU A 617 -20.48 -7.73 -2.75
C LEU A 617 -19.77 -9.07 -2.52
N ARG A 618 -18.79 -9.11 -1.60
CA ARG A 618 -17.91 -10.29 -1.37
C ARG A 618 -17.12 -10.73 -2.62
N GLU A 619 -16.92 -9.84 -3.58
CA GLU A 619 -16.23 -10.12 -4.84
C GLU A 619 -15.58 -8.86 -5.42
N MET A 620 -14.53 -9.04 -6.23
CA MET A 620 -13.71 -7.93 -6.74
C MET A 620 -13.27 -8.17 -8.18
N ALA A 621 -14.09 -7.68 -9.12
CA ALA A 621 -13.80 -7.67 -10.54
C ALA A 621 -13.14 -6.34 -10.93
N GLY A 622 -11.85 -6.18 -10.58
CA GLY A 622 -11.06 -5.01 -10.94
C GLY A 622 -10.65 -4.99 -12.41
N LYS A 623 -10.17 -3.84 -12.88
CA LYS A 623 -9.59 -3.67 -14.23
C LYS A 623 -8.29 -4.48 -14.40
N PHE A 624 -7.49 -4.57 -13.34
CA PHE A 624 -6.21 -5.28 -13.29
C PHE A 624 -6.31 -6.53 -12.39
N GLU A 625 -5.23 -6.94 -11.72
CA GLU A 625 -5.26 -7.98 -10.69
C GLU A 625 -6.26 -7.58 -9.58
N SER A 626 -7.11 -8.50 -9.09
CA SER A 626 -8.03 -8.18 -8.00
C SER A 626 -7.25 -7.68 -6.76
N GLY A 627 -7.64 -6.52 -6.24
CA GLY A 627 -6.97 -5.85 -5.12
C GLY A 627 -5.92 -4.85 -5.59
N ASP A 628 -5.76 -4.66 -6.90
CA ASP A 628 -4.81 -3.68 -7.42
C ASP A 628 -5.22 -2.23 -7.09
N ASP A 629 -6.53 -1.96 -7.09
CA ASP A 629 -7.20 -0.67 -6.96
C ASP A 629 -7.55 -0.27 -5.51
N ASN A 630 -7.36 -1.17 -4.53
CA ASN A 630 -7.61 -0.85 -3.13
C ASN A 630 -6.74 -1.63 -2.14
N LEU A 631 -6.48 -0.99 -1.00
CA LEU A 631 -5.88 -1.60 0.20
C LEU A 631 -6.85 -1.62 1.38
N VAL A 632 -7.92 -0.83 1.33
CA VAL A 632 -8.99 -0.86 2.34
C VAL A 632 -10.33 -1.12 1.66
N TYR A 633 -11.36 -1.33 2.46
CA TYR A 633 -12.73 -1.51 2.02
C TYR A 633 -13.61 -0.38 2.57
N VAL A 634 -14.80 -0.24 1.98
CA VAL A 634 -15.84 0.67 2.48
C VAL A 634 -16.04 0.41 3.98
N GLY A 635 -16.03 1.48 4.75
CA GLY A 635 -16.16 1.46 6.19
C GLY A 635 -17.27 2.39 6.68
N ASP A 636 -17.15 2.84 7.92
CA ASP A 636 -18.17 3.66 8.59
C ASP A 636 -17.55 4.88 9.29
N ILE A 637 -18.27 5.46 10.25
CA ILE A 637 -17.84 6.63 11.02
C ILE A 637 -16.53 6.40 11.79
N ASN A 638 -16.17 5.14 12.06
CA ASN A 638 -14.95 4.76 12.75
C ASN A 638 -13.75 4.60 11.81
N GLY A 639 -13.97 4.74 10.49
CA GLY A 639 -12.93 4.66 9.48
C GLY A 639 -13.15 3.52 8.49
N PRO A 640 -12.13 3.18 7.68
CA PRO A 640 -12.24 2.12 6.69
C PRO A 640 -12.27 0.76 7.34
N ARG A 641 -12.80 -0.21 6.60
CA ARG A 641 -12.57 -1.61 6.93
C ARG A 641 -11.22 -2.04 6.36
N TYR A 642 -10.36 -2.56 7.22
CA TYR A 642 -8.99 -2.92 6.84
C TYR A 642 -8.91 -4.21 6.00
N SER A 643 -7.90 -4.29 5.15
CA SER A 643 -7.41 -5.57 4.62
C SER A 643 -6.24 -6.09 5.43
N THR A 644 -5.93 -7.38 5.30
CA THR A 644 -4.67 -7.95 5.82
C THR A 644 -3.45 -7.33 5.13
N ARG A 645 -3.57 -6.99 3.83
CA ARG A 645 -2.51 -6.34 3.04
C ARG A 645 -2.10 -4.98 3.61
N PHE A 646 -3.07 -4.13 3.96
CA PHE A 646 -2.79 -2.82 4.55
C PHE A 646 -2.11 -2.95 5.92
N LYS A 647 -2.57 -3.86 6.79
CA LYS A 647 -1.91 -4.11 8.08
C LYS A 647 -0.50 -4.64 7.94
N SER A 648 -0.22 -5.40 6.88
CA SER A 648 1.11 -5.91 6.58
C SER A 648 2.08 -4.81 6.11
N TYR A 649 1.60 -3.81 5.36
CA TYR A 649 2.41 -2.61 5.09
C TYR A 649 2.76 -1.84 6.37
N VAL A 650 1.81 -1.70 7.30
CA VAL A 650 2.07 -1.09 8.62
C VAL A 650 3.13 -1.88 9.39
N GLU A 651 3.07 -3.22 9.38
CA GLU A 651 4.11 -4.08 9.98
C GLU A 651 5.50 -3.83 9.35
N GLY A 652 5.57 -3.69 8.02
CA GLY A 652 6.82 -3.34 7.32
C GLY A 652 7.42 -2.00 7.73
N VAL A 653 6.59 -0.96 7.87
CA VAL A 653 7.04 0.36 8.35
C VAL A 653 7.54 0.29 9.79
N GLN A 654 6.81 -0.38 10.67
CA GLN A 654 7.21 -0.57 12.07
C GLN A 654 8.55 -1.34 12.18
N ALA A 655 8.76 -2.36 11.32
CA ALA A 655 10.01 -3.10 11.28
C ALA A 655 11.21 -2.22 10.89
N ILE A 656 11.03 -1.29 9.96
CA ILE A 656 12.07 -0.31 9.60
C ILE A 656 12.36 0.65 10.73
N HIS A 657 11.33 1.16 11.41
CA HIS A 657 11.54 2.06 12.56
C HIS A 657 12.18 1.35 13.76
N LYS A 658 11.87 0.05 13.97
CA LYS A 658 12.63 -0.80 14.89
C LYS A 658 14.09 -0.92 14.48
N LEU A 659 14.38 -1.22 13.21
CA LEU A 659 15.75 -1.27 12.68
C LEU A 659 16.51 0.05 12.92
N LYS A 660 15.92 1.19 12.55
CA LYS A 660 16.49 2.53 12.78
C LYS A 660 16.79 2.76 14.27
N THR A 661 15.85 2.40 15.14
CA THR A 661 15.99 2.56 16.60
C THR A 661 17.08 1.65 17.17
N LEU A 662 17.10 0.36 16.79
CA LEU A 662 18.11 -0.59 17.25
C LEU A 662 19.51 -0.21 16.78
N MET A 663 19.68 0.24 15.53
CA MET A 663 20.98 0.73 15.04
C MET A 663 21.48 1.93 15.83
N LYS A 664 20.58 2.79 16.32
CA LYS A 664 20.92 3.94 17.16
C LYS A 664 21.26 3.54 18.60
N LEU A 665 20.53 2.58 19.16
CA LEU A 665 20.72 2.11 20.55
C LEU A 665 21.92 1.18 20.70
N TYR A 666 22.21 0.37 19.67
CA TYR A 666 23.29 -0.63 19.65
C TYR A 666 24.19 -0.43 18.42
N PRO A 667 25.03 0.62 18.38
CA PRO A 667 25.92 0.88 17.25
C PRO A 667 26.85 -0.30 16.93
N GLU A 668 27.21 -1.12 17.91
CA GLU A 668 28.00 -2.34 17.75
C GLU A 668 27.27 -3.44 16.97
N GLU A 669 25.94 -3.46 17.02
CA GLU A 669 25.09 -4.41 16.27
C GLU A 669 24.71 -3.90 14.88
N GLN A 670 25.08 -2.67 14.52
CA GLN A 670 24.73 -2.07 13.22
C GLN A 670 25.17 -2.93 12.03
N PHE A 671 26.34 -3.60 12.12
CA PHE A 671 26.78 -4.53 11.08
C PHE A 671 25.85 -5.74 10.97
N ASN A 672 25.43 -6.33 12.09
CA ASN A 672 24.56 -7.51 12.11
C ASN A 672 23.13 -7.16 11.68
N LEU A 673 22.60 -6.02 12.10
CA LEU A 673 21.30 -5.49 11.66
C LEU A 673 21.29 -5.24 10.14
N ASN A 674 22.35 -4.61 9.59
CA ASN A 674 22.49 -4.44 8.15
C ASN A 674 22.64 -5.78 7.42
N ARG A 675 23.38 -6.73 8.00
CA ARG A 675 23.51 -8.08 7.43
C ARG A 675 22.17 -8.82 7.39
N ALA A 676 21.36 -8.71 8.45
CA ALA A 676 20.02 -9.29 8.50
C ALA A 676 19.10 -8.66 7.43
N LEU A 677 19.09 -7.33 7.33
CA LEU A 677 18.35 -6.62 6.27
C LEU A 677 18.83 -7.00 4.87
N ASN A 678 20.13 -7.20 4.67
CA ASN A 678 20.66 -7.67 3.39
C ASN A 678 20.15 -9.06 3.00
N GLY A 679 19.64 -9.82 3.97
CA GLY A 679 18.93 -11.08 3.76
C GLY A 679 17.63 -10.94 2.96
N ILE A 680 17.06 -9.73 2.86
CA ILE A 680 15.94 -9.40 1.98
C ILE A 680 16.46 -9.32 0.54
N GLY A 681 16.26 -10.38 -0.24
CA GLY A 681 16.80 -10.55 -1.58
C GLY A 681 15.97 -9.87 -2.68
N PHE A 682 16.62 -9.71 -3.83
CA PHE A 682 15.99 -9.36 -5.11
C PHE A 682 15.45 -10.63 -5.76
N ALA A 683 14.24 -10.59 -6.28
CA ALA A 683 13.75 -11.68 -7.11
C ALA A 683 14.62 -11.72 -8.39
N SER A 684 15.49 -12.74 -8.57
CA SER A 684 16.44 -12.79 -9.70
C SER A 684 15.77 -13.04 -11.05
N SER A 685 14.51 -13.45 -11.05
CA SER A 685 13.73 -13.69 -12.25
C SER A 685 12.27 -13.36 -11.99
N THR A 686 11.88 -12.13 -12.28
CA THR A 686 10.54 -11.88 -12.82
C THR A 686 10.57 -12.23 -14.30
N THR A 687 10.84 -13.51 -14.64
CA THR A 687 10.27 -13.94 -15.92
C THR A 687 8.79 -13.66 -15.77
N ARG A 688 8.23 -12.95 -16.73
CA ARG A 688 6.87 -12.39 -16.70
C ARG A 688 5.81 -13.38 -16.17
N ASP A 689 6.09 -14.68 -16.19
CA ASP A 689 5.39 -15.80 -15.56
C ASP A 689 5.38 -15.81 -14.01
N ASN A 690 4.47 -15.05 -13.39
CA ASN A 690 4.04 -15.15 -11.98
C ASN A 690 3.33 -16.48 -11.61
N LYS A 691 3.79 -17.63 -12.14
CA LYS A 691 3.20 -18.97 -11.92
C LYS A 691 3.43 -19.53 -10.51
N TYR A 692 4.27 -18.87 -9.72
CA TYR A 692 4.98 -19.43 -8.56
C TYR A 692 4.12 -19.93 -7.39
N LYS A 693 2.99 -19.27 -7.10
CA LYS A 693 2.11 -19.64 -5.96
C LYS A 693 0.82 -20.35 -6.34
N TRP A 694 0.41 -20.24 -7.60
CA TRP A 694 -0.95 -20.59 -8.00
C TRP A 694 -1.02 -21.83 -8.90
N TYR A 695 0.14 -22.41 -9.23
CA TYR A 695 0.27 -23.60 -10.06
C TYR A 695 1.36 -24.56 -9.58
N PRO A 696 1.18 -25.24 -8.43
CA PRO A 696 2.16 -26.20 -7.90
C PRO A 696 2.51 -27.32 -8.89
N ASN A 697 1.61 -27.66 -9.82
CA ASN A 697 1.82 -28.69 -10.85
C ASN A 697 2.71 -28.23 -12.02
N LYS A 698 3.07 -26.95 -12.10
CA LYS A 698 3.82 -26.34 -13.22
C LYS A 698 5.01 -25.50 -12.77
N TYR A 699 5.37 -25.55 -11.49
CA TYR A 699 6.37 -24.67 -10.91
C TYR A 699 7.19 -25.43 -9.85
N GLN A 700 8.53 -25.30 -9.90
CA GLN A 700 9.43 -25.81 -8.86
C GLN A 700 10.18 -24.63 -8.21
N LEU A 701 10.49 -24.72 -6.90
CA LEU A 701 11.23 -23.67 -6.19
C LEU A 701 12.60 -23.32 -6.83
N SER A 702 13.14 -24.19 -7.68
CA SER A 702 14.32 -23.92 -8.50
C SER A 702 14.13 -22.80 -9.54
N ASP A 703 12.89 -22.43 -9.84
CA ASP A 703 12.53 -21.49 -10.90
C ASP A 703 12.50 -20.01 -10.41
N ILE A 704 12.62 -19.75 -9.11
CA ILE A 704 12.93 -18.42 -8.54
C ILE A 704 14.19 -18.54 -7.71
N ILE A 705 15.25 -17.89 -8.18
CA ILE A 705 16.49 -17.78 -7.42
C ILE A 705 16.44 -16.44 -6.68
N PHE A 706 16.57 -16.41 -5.36
CA PHE A 706 16.93 -15.18 -4.66
C PHE A 706 18.42 -15.29 -4.41
N GLU A 707 19.24 -14.76 -5.32
CA GLU A 707 20.69 -14.83 -5.15
C GLU A 707 21.09 -13.96 -3.96
N GLN A 708 21.67 -14.53 -2.91
CA GLN A 708 22.36 -13.71 -1.93
C GLN A 708 23.85 -13.69 -2.24
N PRO A 709 24.53 -12.54 -2.17
CA PRO A 709 25.97 -12.50 -2.28
C PRO A 709 26.61 -13.39 -1.20
N GLY A 710 27.18 -14.52 -1.61
CA GLY A 710 27.92 -15.43 -0.73
C GLY A 710 27.12 -16.54 -0.03
N LEU A 711 25.83 -16.72 -0.35
CA LEU A 711 25.00 -17.79 0.23
C LEU A 711 24.22 -18.50 -0.88
N GLN A 712 24.54 -19.78 -1.14
CA GLN A 712 23.76 -20.65 -2.05
C GLN A 712 22.43 -21.10 -1.40
N TYR A 713 21.57 -20.17 -1.01
CA TYR A 713 20.30 -20.48 -0.33
C TYR A 713 19.10 -19.88 -1.07
N HIS A 714 18.12 -20.73 -1.36
CA HIS A 714 16.82 -20.37 -1.94
C HIS A 714 15.79 -20.19 -0.82
N LYS A 715 15.49 -18.96 -0.39
CA LYS A 715 14.42 -18.64 0.57
C LYS A 715 13.29 -17.89 -0.11
N THR A 716 12.05 -18.23 0.22
CA THR A 716 10.85 -17.47 -0.14
C THR A 716 10.86 -16.08 0.52
N ILE A 717 10.06 -15.15 -0.01
CA ILE A 717 9.88 -13.81 0.59
C ILE A 717 9.39 -13.92 2.03
N GLY A 718 8.43 -14.81 2.28
CA GLY A 718 7.88 -15.02 3.60
C GLY A 718 8.92 -15.47 4.62
N GLU A 719 9.82 -16.39 4.26
CA GLU A 719 10.92 -16.81 5.14
C GLU A 719 11.89 -15.66 5.42
N GLN A 720 12.27 -14.89 4.40
CA GLN A 720 13.19 -13.77 4.56
C GLN A 720 12.61 -12.70 5.50
N VAL A 721 11.34 -12.34 5.31
CA VAL A 721 10.62 -11.40 6.17
C VAL A 721 10.51 -11.96 7.60
N TYR A 722 10.09 -13.22 7.74
CA TYR A 722 9.92 -13.86 9.04
C TYR A 722 11.22 -13.85 9.84
N GLU A 723 12.34 -14.27 9.23
CA GLU A 723 13.65 -14.32 9.89
C GLU A 723 14.14 -12.94 10.34
N LEU A 724 13.93 -11.90 9.51
CA LEU A 724 14.29 -10.54 9.89
C LEU A 724 13.47 -10.07 11.09
N ILE A 725 12.13 -10.20 11.04
CA ILE A 725 11.25 -9.79 12.14
C ILE A 725 11.57 -10.57 13.42
N TYR A 726 11.83 -11.87 13.32
CA TYR A 726 12.25 -12.70 14.45
C TYR A 726 13.57 -12.19 15.06
N TYR A 727 14.56 -11.86 14.22
CA TYR A 727 15.82 -11.28 14.69
C TYR A 727 15.62 -9.94 15.39
N LEU A 728 14.81 -9.02 14.85
CA LEU A 728 14.50 -7.74 15.50
C LEU A 728 13.82 -7.93 16.85
N ASN A 729 12.94 -8.92 16.97
CA ASN A 729 12.24 -9.24 18.21
C ASN A 729 13.13 -9.95 19.25
N SER A 730 14.34 -10.39 18.87
CA SER A 730 15.28 -11.02 19.80
C SER A 730 16.03 -10.02 20.71
N PHE A 731 16.11 -8.75 20.31
CA PHE A 731 16.57 -7.62 21.15
C PHE A 731 15.59 -7.35 22.30
#